data_AF-A0A158KVZ9-F1
#
_entry.id   AF-A0A158KVZ9-F1
#
_cell.length_a   1.000
_cell.length_b   1.000
_cell.length_c   1.000
_cell.angle_alpha   90.00
_cell.angle_beta   90.00
_cell.angle_gamma   90.00
#
_symmetry.space_group_name_H-M   'P 1'
#
loop_
_entity.id
_entity.type
_entity.pdbx_description
1 polymer ?
#
loop_
_entity_poly.entity_id
_entity_poly.type
_entity_poly.pdbx_seq_one_letter_code
_entity_poly.pdbx_strand_id
1 'polypeptide(L)'
;MPRALAIILSNNGDNVDKAARFLIKMHKPDDGASLSLSGTNATFSIEPLFRSIEKPAALGVAGAPVWHIATPSGGALDGNPWDHCHDMVQQGFGLAGGGLVFAEPDFAQRWQSASDEQQAFAATSPCTAVQQETAGLPGVAGNDFWYQDEEHSQFAAALEQTGAPADGIARVAHLDTGYDPRHESLPSGLEPALQKNFIDNDRPNDATDDSSGAFNNLGHGTGTLSILAGKPTAGLQRLGAVPFLKIVPIRVANRVELFYGSSIARAFDYVHALNENEATRVHVVSMSMGGLASQVWAEAVNALYDAGVIVVTAAGNNYDNLPTRNVVFPARFNRVIAACGVMSNFAPYANLKPTQMAGNYGPSQKMRTAMAAYTPNIPWAKFGCSSVVDFDGRGTSAATPQIAAAAALWITKNKTAFSTCTEPWMKVEMVRAALFGSANKTIPDREKFFGQGALRVQAALATLPAIGSLKKEDPDSASFAFLKVLTGLGIQDEDPNRQRMLQLEALQLSQSARIEALLPDADVDPDTLTLAQRMALRDALVSHPDASNALRQALRAPPSPPPAQPAMLSSMGRLHLAQALAPKTPEPLMRRLRIFAYDPSLGRSLDTLSINETVAQIRWEPKLQPGPSGEYLEVIDVDPASGCCYAPVDLSHPNLLASDGLAPSESNPQFHQQMVYAISMKTVEHFEKALGRVSLWAPRVIEQTSVDAAGKPTVTKHLRYVQHLRIYPHALRAENAYYSPEKKALLLGYFAARPEASGLPTEPVFTALSHDIVAHETTHALLDGLHRRFREPTNPDVLAFHEAFADIVALFQHFTLRDSLRSQIVESRGDLTQQTLLPSIAVQFGAATGHYGALRDAIGKMTDDREGGRKYEVVKPDVKDYQNSRVCGDPHKHGATLVSAVFDAFMRIYSRRALTPIRLATSGSEVLPAGSLSVDLADALTDVATKVAAHVLNICIRALDYCPPVDITFGDYLRAMITADRDLVPDDRLGYRVAFISAFAARGIYPENVRNFSVDTMIWEPPPEPFTHIESLLNRLSLTWDMQSRRFQAWTSSRENACRMHNWLKDPKMVSDDELAVLGLRREPNEDYSLADADGNTHVCELHGIEVHSVRPLRRVGPDGQLLAQLIVELTQSLHSKDGTGLVFRGGASLVIDLVTRTVTYMIRKRFDQPSRVTQQQSLWQQLVQDRGNNYDGVSGVVSEPFALLHGVYGGQS
;
A
#
# COMPACT_ATOMS: atom_id res chain seq x y z
N MET A 1 -44.32 5.36 -45.92
CA MET A 1 -44.97 4.49 -44.92
C MET A 1 -44.53 4.88 -43.49
N PRO A 2 -45.07 5.96 -42.87
CA PRO A 2 -44.61 6.39 -41.53
C PRO A 2 -45.71 6.39 -40.45
N ARG A 3 -46.87 5.72 -40.64
CA ARG A 3 -47.97 5.73 -39.65
C ARG A 3 -48.11 4.46 -38.80
N ALA A 4 -47.49 3.34 -39.15
CA ALA A 4 -47.61 2.10 -38.39
C ALA A 4 -46.60 2.01 -37.21
N LEU A 5 -45.45 2.67 -37.29
CA LEU A 5 -44.44 2.63 -36.22
C LEU A 5 -44.76 3.56 -35.03
N ALA A 6 -45.58 4.60 -35.25
CA ALA A 6 -45.96 5.56 -34.21
C ALA A 6 -47.07 5.05 -33.26
N ILE A 7 -47.81 4.01 -33.67
CA ILE A 7 -48.87 3.39 -32.85
C ILE A 7 -48.27 2.35 -31.88
N ILE A 8 -47.10 1.78 -32.19
CA ILE A 8 -46.45 0.78 -31.32
C ILE A 8 -45.70 1.45 -30.15
N LEU A 9 -45.24 2.69 -30.31
CA LEU A 9 -44.50 3.42 -29.26
C LEU A 9 -45.38 4.25 -28.32
N SER A 10 -46.69 4.36 -28.56
CA SER A 10 -47.61 5.18 -27.75
C SER A 10 -48.46 4.42 -26.74
N ASN A 11 -48.50 3.07 -26.77
CA ASN A 11 -49.36 2.27 -25.89
C ASN A 11 -48.64 1.52 -24.76
N ASN A 12 -47.33 1.69 -24.58
CA ASN A 12 -46.65 1.18 -23.38
C ASN A 12 -46.81 2.10 -22.14
N GLY A 13 -47.49 3.23 -22.30
CA GLY A 13 -47.68 4.23 -21.23
C GLY A 13 -48.87 3.97 -20.28
N ASP A 14 -49.75 3.00 -20.56
CA ASP A 14 -51.05 2.89 -19.87
C ASP A 14 -51.22 1.62 -18.99
N ASN A 15 -50.17 0.92 -18.57
CA ASN A 15 -50.33 -0.42 -17.96
C ASN A 15 -49.62 -0.68 -16.61
N VAL A 16 -49.41 0.34 -15.77
CA VAL A 16 -49.04 0.15 -14.34
C VAL A 16 -50.08 0.78 -13.40
N ASP A 17 -51.21 1.25 -13.92
CA ASP A 17 -52.05 2.22 -13.19
C ASP A 17 -52.85 1.68 -12.00
N LYS A 18 -52.93 0.35 -11.76
CA LYS A 18 -53.77 -0.21 -10.69
C LYS A 18 -53.24 -1.54 -10.15
N ALA A 19 -52.40 -1.53 -9.12
CA ALA A 19 -52.14 -2.75 -8.35
C ALA A 19 -53.36 -3.06 -7.47
N ALA A 20 -54.03 -4.17 -7.77
CA ALA A 20 -55.19 -4.64 -7.02
C ALA A 20 -54.80 -5.51 -5.80
N ARG A 21 -53.51 -5.82 -5.62
CA ARG A 21 -52.97 -6.71 -4.58
C ARG A 21 -51.54 -6.30 -4.23
N PHE A 22 -51.15 -6.56 -2.98
CA PHE A 22 -49.81 -6.29 -2.44
C PHE A 22 -49.30 -7.51 -1.69
N LEU A 23 -47.99 -7.76 -1.72
CA LEU A 23 -47.33 -8.82 -0.94
C LEU A 23 -46.63 -8.15 0.23
N ILE A 24 -47.02 -8.53 1.45
CA ILE A 24 -46.52 -7.91 2.67
C ILE A 24 -45.90 -8.95 3.60
N LYS A 25 -44.75 -8.64 4.18
CA LYS A 25 -44.10 -9.47 5.20
C LYS A 25 -44.38 -8.86 6.57
N MET A 26 -45.14 -9.58 7.41
CA MET A 26 -45.52 -9.11 8.74
C MET A 26 -45.74 -10.27 9.71
N HIS A 27 -45.69 -9.97 11.02
CA HIS A 27 -46.14 -10.92 12.03
C HIS A 27 -47.61 -11.31 11.81
N LYS A 28 -47.98 -12.57 12.10
CA LYS A 28 -49.34 -13.07 11.88
C LYS A 28 -50.34 -12.15 12.63
N PRO A 29 -51.32 -11.54 11.95
CA PRO A 29 -52.37 -10.78 12.62
C PRO A 29 -53.34 -11.72 13.37
N ASP A 30 -54.02 -11.20 14.39
CA ASP A 30 -55.09 -11.94 15.08
C ASP A 30 -56.19 -12.36 14.09
N ASP A 31 -56.69 -13.60 14.23
CA ASP A 31 -57.67 -14.16 13.30
C ASP A 31 -58.95 -13.28 13.27
N GLY A 32 -59.25 -12.65 12.13
CA GLY A 32 -60.43 -11.79 11.93
C GLY A 32 -60.18 -10.28 11.98
N ALA A 33 -58.94 -9.81 12.16
CA ALA A 33 -58.61 -8.38 12.14
C ALA A 33 -58.71 -7.78 10.72
N SER A 34 -59.57 -6.76 10.52
CA SER A 34 -59.52 -5.92 9.31
C SER A 34 -58.45 -4.85 9.47
N LEU A 35 -57.46 -4.83 8.59
CA LEU A 35 -56.37 -3.85 8.65
C LEU A 35 -56.73 -2.60 7.84
N SER A 36 -56.64 -1.42 8.45
CA SER A 36 -56.85 -0.12 7.80
C SER A 36 -55.53 0.64 7.74
N LEU A 37 -55.15 1.13 6.56
CA LEU A 37 -53.96 1.96 6.41
C LEU A 37 -54.28 3.38 6.88
N SER A 38 -53.52 3.88 7.85
CA SER A 38 -53.71 5.24 8.41
C SER A 38 -53.69 6.28 7.29
N GLY A 39 -54.59 7.27 7.33
CA GLY A 39 -54.68 8.31 6.28
C GLY A 39 -55.39 7.90 4.97
N THR A 40 -55.84 6.64 4.83
CA THR A 40 -56.68 6.21 3.69
C THR A 40 -57.99 5.58 4.17
N ASN A 41 -59.05 5.62 3.35
CA ASN A 41 -60.31 4.89 3.61
C ASN A 41 -60.24 3.41 3.18
N ALA A 42 -59.04 2.86 2.91
CA ALA A 42 -58.86 1.52 2.39
C ALA A 42 -58.71 0.49 3.51
N THR A 43 -59.61 -0.50 3.54
CA THR A 43 -59.48 -1.72 4.35
C THR A 43 -58.87 -2.84 3.52
N PHE A 44 -58.04 -3.68 4.14
CA PHE A 44 -57.37 -4.79 3.47
C PHE A 44 -57.81 -6.14 4.04
N SER A 45 -58.10 -7.10 3.15
CA SER A 45 -58.18 -8.52 3.49
C SER A 45 -56.80 -9.14 3.36
N ILE A 46 -56.34 -9.82 4.41
CA ILE A 46 -55.02 -10.45 4.48
C ILE A 46 -55.18 -11.96 4.42
N GLU A 47 -54.43 -12.62 3.54
CA GLU A 47 -54.35 -14.07 3.47
C GLU A 47 -52.88 -14.54 3.48
N PRO A 48 -52.52 -15.62 4.19
CA PRO A 48 -51.16 -16.16 4.14
C PRO A 48 -50.75 -16.53 2.71
N LEU A 49 -49.54 -16.11 2.31
CA LEU A 49 -48.98 -16.43 1.01
C LEU A 49 -48.34 -17.82 1.02
N PHE A 50 -47.48 -18.07 2.01
CA PHE A 50 -46.81 -19.35 2.22
C PHE A 50 -47.51 -20.16 3.32
N ARG A 51 -47.72 -21.45 3.07
CA ARG A 51 -48.25 -22.42 4.03
C ARG A 51 -47.17 -23.42 4.48
N SER A 52 -46.13 -23.58 3.69
CA SER A 52 -45.04 -24.53 3.91
C SER A 52 -43.69 -23.85 4.09
N ILE A 53 -43.38 -22.86 3.26
CA ILE A 53 -42.21 -22.01 3.37
C ILE A 53 -42.41 -21.06 4.56
N GLU A 54 -41.42 -20.93 5.44
CA GLU A 54 -41.49 -20.06 6.64
C GLU A 54 -42.75 -20.29 7.50
N LYS A 55 -43.03 -21.54 7.91
CA LYS A 55 -44.23 -21.90 8.71
C LYS A 55 -44.44 -20.97 9.92
N PRO A 56 -45.68 -20.47 10.15
CA PRO A 56 -45.97 -19.69 11.35
C PRO A 56 -45.69 -20.51 12.62
N ALA A 57 -45.10 -19.87 13.63
CA ALA A 57 -44.83 -20.52 14.92
C ALA A 57 -46.13 -21.04 15.57
N ALA A 58 -46.02 -22.16 16.29
CA ALA A 58 -47.14 -22.71 17.07
C ALA A 58 -47.66 -21.68 18.09
N LEU A 59 -48.96 -21.76 18.42
CA LEU A 59 -49.64 -20.84 19.34
C LEU A 59 -48.82 -20.66 20.65
N GLY A 60 -48.40 -19.42 20.94
CA GLY A 60 -47.73 -19.05 22.20
C GLY A 60 -46.25 -18.66 22.12
N VAL A 61 -45.62 -18.70 20.94
CA VAL A 61 -44.26 -18.17 20.72
C VAL A 61 -44.33 -16.96 19.78
N ALA A 62 -43.64 -15.87 20.09
CA ALA A 62 -43.50 -14.74 19.17
C ALA A 62 -42.75 -15.20 17.90
N GLY A 63 -43.51 -15.53 16.85
CA GLY A 63 -42.98 -16.07 15.60
C GLY A 63 -42.30 -15.00 14.74
N ALA A 64 -41.45 -15.40 13.80
CA ALA A 64 -40.87 -14.50 12.81
C ALA A 64 -41.97 -13.93 11.86
N PRO A 65 -41.75 -12.77 11.21
CA PRO A 65 -42.69 -12.22 10.23
C PRO A 65 -42.76 -13.10 8.99
N VAL A 66 -43.98 -13.33 8.47
CA VAL A 66 -44.27 -14.20 7.31
C VAL A 66 -45.00 -13.42 6.21
N TRP A 67 -44.98 -13.97 5.00
CA TRP A 67 -45.60 -13.33 3.83
C TRP A 67 -47.12 -13.53 3.77
N HIS A 68 -47.81 -12.45 3.41
CA HIS A 68 -49.24 -12.42 3.19
C HIS A 68 -49.56 -11.68 1.88
N ILE A 69 -50.69 -12.01 1.27
CA ILE A 69 -51.31 -11.21 0.21
C ILE A 69 -52.31 -10.27 0.87
N ALA A 70 -52.16 -8.99 0.63
CA ALA A 70 -53.07 -7.94 1.05
C ALA A 70 -53.91 -7.47 -0.15
N THR A 71 -55.22 -7.61 -0.05
CA THR A 71 -56.17 -7.17 -1.08
C THR A 71 -57.07 -6.06 -0.55
N PRO A 72 -57.10 -4.86 -1.15
CA PRO A 72 -57.99 -3.77 -0.76
C PRO A 72 -59.46 -4.13 -1.03
N SER A 73 -60.33 -3.93 -0.03
CA SER A 73 -61.76 -4.27 -0.12
C SER A 73 -62.57 -3.35 -1.04
N GLY A 74 -62.05 -2.17 -1.38
CA GLY A 74 -62.69 -1.16 -2.22
C GLY A 74 -62.34 -1.22 -3.71
N GLY A 75 -61.60 -2.25 -4.15
CA GLY A 75 -61.02 -2.30 -5.49
C GLY A 75 -59.61 -1.73 -5.54
N ALA A 76 -59.03 -1.62 -6.74
CA ALA A 76 -57.65 -1.19 -6.90
C ALA A 76 -57.44 0.26 -6.47
N LEU A 77 -56.31 0.51 -5.81
CA LEU A 77 -55.94 1.84 -5.33
C LEU A 77 -55.45 2.71 -6.48
N ASP A 78 -55.81 3.99 -6.48
CA ASP A 78 -55.31 4.96 -7.46
C ASP A 78 -53.90 5.44 -7.07
N GLY A 79 -53.05 5.75 -8.06
CA GLY A 79 -51.67 6.21 -7.85
C GLY A 79 -50.61 5.12 -7.99
N ASN A 80 -49.34 5.46 -7.76
CA ASN A 80 -48.22 4.54 -7.98
C ASN A 80 -48.25 3.39 -6.94
N PRO A 81 -48.26 2.11 -7.36
CA PRO A 81 -48.29 0.97 -6.45
C PRO A 81 -47.13 0.88 -5.46
N TRP A 82 -45.93 1.32 -5.84
CA TRP A 82 -44.78 1.35 -4.95
C TRP A 82 -44.90 2.42 -3.87
N ASP A 83 -45.51 3.58 -4.16
CA ASP A 83 -45.80 4.60 -3.14
C ASP A 83 -46.71 4.01 -2.05
N HIS A 84 -47.74 3.24 -2.43
CA HIS A 84 -48.62 2.54 -1.48
C HIS A 84 -47.85 1.54 -0.61
N CYS A 85 -46.90 0.78 -1.17
CA CYS A 85 -46.05 -0.12 -0.39
C CYS A 85 -45.19 0.64 0.63
N HIS A 86 -44.54 1.74 0.22
CA HIS A 86 -43.74 2.56 1.12
C HIS A 86 -44.58 3.16 2.24
N ASP A 87 -45.81 3.60 1.94
CA ASP A 87 -46.77 4.08 2.94
C ASP A 87 -47.20 2.97 3.92
N MET A 88 -47.45 1.74 3.43
CA MET A 88 -47.79 0.61 4.30
C MET A 88 -46.71 0.30 5.33
N VAL A 89 -45.43 0.38 4.96
CA VAL A 89 -44.30 0.15 5.88
C VAL A 89 -44.12 1.34 6.83
N GLN A 90 -44.22 2.58 6.32
CA GLN A 90 -43.96 3.77 7.12
C GLN A 90 -45.08 4.08 8.13
N GLN A 91 -46.34 3.89 7.74
CA GLN A 91 -47.50 4.29 8.53
C GLN A 91 -48.11 3.13 9.31
N GLY A 92 -47.89 1.89 8.84
CA GLY A 92 -48.47 0.67 9.42
C GLY A 92 -50.00 0.62 9.32
N PHE A 93 -50.59 -0.42 9.90
CA PHE A 93 -52.05 -0.61 9.92
C PHE A 93 -52.72 -0.16 11.24
N GLY A 94 -52.14 0.81 11.95
CA GLY A 94 -52.70 1.34 13.21
C GLY A 94 -52.59 0.42 14.43
N LEU A 95 -51.86 -0.69 14.35
CA LEU A 95 -51.58 -1.59 15.48
C LEU A 95 -50.36 -1.08 16.27
N ALA A 96 -50.55 -0.79 17.56
CA ALA A 96 -49.48 -0.37 18.47
C ALA A 96 -48.54 -1.56 18.75
N GLY A 97 -47.52 -1.75 17.90
CA GLY A 97 -46.44 -2.72 18.10
C GLY A 97 -46.09 -3.54 16.86
N GLY A 98 -45.10 -3.09 16.07
CA GLY A 98 -44.11 -3.96 15.41
C GLY A 98 -44.53 -4.97 14.32
N GLY A 99 -45.53 -4.69 13.49
CA GLY A 99 -46.08 -5.68 12.57
C GLY A 99 -45.34 -5.92 11.25
N LEU A 100 -45.26 -4.89 10.40
CA LEU A 100 -44.95 -5.00 8.97
C LEU A 100 -43.52 -4.57 8.65
N VAL A 101 -42.75 -5.46 8.02
CA VAL A 101 -41.31 -5.30 7.80
C VAL A 101 -40.94 -5.24 6.32
N PHE A 102 -41.85 -5.54 5.39
CA PHE A 102 -41.58 -5.41 3.95
C PHE A 102 -42.88 -5.38 3.16
N ALA A 103 -42.91 -4.68 2.03
CA ALA A 103 -44.02 -4.72 1.08
C ALA A 103 -43.51 -4.63 -0.37
N GLU A 104 -44.13 -5.38 -1.28
CA GLU A 104 -43.94 -5.24 -2.74
C GLU A 104 -45.29 -5.31 -3.47
N PRO A 105 -45.48 -4.60 -4.60
CA PRO A 105 -46.72 -4.71 -5.38
C PRO A 105 -46.84 -6.09 -6.04
N ASP A 106 -48.04 -6.69 -6.03
CA ASP A 106 -48.32 -7.92 -6.79
C ASP A 106 -48.81 -7.56 -8.20
N PHE A 107 -47.87 -7.17 -9.07
CA PHE A 107 -48.19 -6.80 -10.44
C PHE A 107 -48.75 -7.98 -11.24
N ALA A 108 -49.79 -7.71 -12.02
CA ALA A 108 -50.18 -8.59 -13.12
C ALA A 108 -49.14 -8.45 -14.23
N GLN A 109 -48.16 -9.36 -14.26
CA GLN A 109 -47.02 -9.26 -15.17
C GLN A 109 -47.46 -9.56 -16.61
N ARG A 110 -47.17 -8.63 -17.52
CA ARG A 110 -47.41 -8.77 -18.97
C ARG A 110 -46.10 -8.81 -19.73
N TRP A 111 -45.78 -9.95 -20.33
CA TRP A 111 -44.54 -10.16 -21.07
C TRP A 111 -44.82 -10.51 -22.53
N GLN A 112 -44.99 -9.50 -23.38
CA GLN A 112 -45.43 -9.66 -24.78
C GLN A 112 -44.56 -10.65 -25.55
N SER A 113 -45.15 -11.78 -25.97
CA SER A 113 -44.48 -12.82 -26.76
C SER A 113 -45.04 -12.98 -28.18
N ALA A 114 -46.15 -12.30 -28.52
CA ALA A 114 -46.74 -12.22 -29.87
C ALA A 114 -47.56 -10.92 -30.01
N SER A 115 -47.83 -10.47 -31.25
CA SER A 115 -48.70 -9.32 -31.49
C SER A 115 -50.18 -9.67 -31.33
N ASP A 116 -51.03 -8.69 -30.97
CA ASP A 116 -52.48 -8.89 -30.82
C ASP A 116 -53.14 -9.51 -32.07
N GLU A 117 -52.61 -9.23 -33.27
CA GLU A 117 -53.05 -9.83 -34.55
C GLU A 117 -52.69 -11.31 -34.68
N GLN A 118 -51.50 -11.74 -34.20
CA GLN A 118 -51.08 -13.15 -34.19
C GLN A 118 -51.90 -13.97 -33.18
N GLN A 119 -52.24 -13.37 -32.03
CA GLN A 119 -53.09 -13.98 -31.00
C GLN A 119 -54.54 -14.16 -31.48
N ALA A 120 -55.10 -13.19 -32.19
CA ALA A 120 -56.43 -13.29 -32.79
C ALA A 120 -56.51 -14.38 -33.90
N PHE A 121 -55.42 -14.57 -34.65
CA PHE A 121 -55.33 -15.60 -35.70
C PHE A 121 -55.16 -17.02 -35.12
N ALA A 122 -54.41 -17.18 -34.03
CA ALA A 122 -54.22 -18.46 -33.34
C ALA A 122 -55.53 -19.02 -32.77
N ALA A 123 -56.42 -18.16 -32.24
CA ALA A 123 -57.72 -18.57 -31.68
C ALA A 123 -58.75 -19.05 -32.73
N THR A 124 -58.50 -18.83 -34.02
CA THR A 124 -59.38 -19.22 -35.14
C THR A 124 -58.74 -20.20 -36.11
N SER A 125 -57.53 -20.70 -35.78
CA SER A 125 -56.75 -21.55 -36.67
C SER A 125 -57.36 -22.96 -36.82
N PRO A 126 -57.39 -23.54 -38.04
CA PRO A 126 -57.90 -24.89 -38.26
C PRO A 126 -57.06 -25.96 -37.55
N CYS A 127 -57.67 -27.11 -37.22
CA CYS A 127 -57.00 -28.30 -36.69
C CYS A 127 -56.19 -29.02 -37.78
N THR A 128 -55.23 -28.32 -38.37
CA THR A 128 -54.24 -28.81 -39.32
C THR A 128 -52.85 -28.49 -38.78
N ALA A 129 -51.94 -29.46 -38.86
CA ALA A 129 -50.57 -29.32 -38.38
C ALA A 129 -49.79 -28.28 -39.20
N VAL A 130 -49.17 -27.33 -38.52
CA VAL A 130 -48.20 -26.39 -39.09
C VAL A 130 -46.85 -27.09 -39.21
N GLN A 131 -46.24 -27.01 -40.39
CA GLN A 131 -44.91 -27.58 -40.66
C GLN A 131 -43.80 -26.60 -40.22
N GLN A 132 -42.55 -27.08 -40.12
CA GLN A 132 -41.40 -26.24 -39.73
C GLN A 132 -41.28 -24.97 -40.60
N GLU A 133 -41.06 -23.82 -39.96
CA GLU A 133 -40.86 -22.53 -40.64
C GLU A 133 -39.39 -22.38 -41.05
N THR A 134 -39.03 -22.95 -42.20
CA THR A 134 -37.65 -22.90 -42.73
C THR A 134 -37.33 -21.60 -43.51
N ALA A 135 -38.36 -20.78 -43.78
CA ALA A 135 -38.22 -19.49 -44.45
C ALA A 135 -37.75 -18.40 -43.47
N GLY A 136 -36.50 -18.49 -43.01
CA GLY A 136 -35.84 -17.47 -42.19
C GLY A 136 -35.49 -17.89 -40.78
N LEU A 137 -35.89 -19.09 -40.34
CA LEU A 137 -35.34 -19.78 -39.16
C LEU A 137 -34.81 -21.14 -39.63
N PRO A 138 -33.66 -21.62 -39.11
CA PRO A 138 -33.13 -22.92 -39.46
C PRO A 138 -34.04 -24.04 -38.92
N GLY A 139 -34.11 -25.14 -39.66
CA GLY A 139 -34.85 -26.36 -39.32
C GLY A 139 -34.19 -27.55 -40.04
N VAL A 140 -34.65 -28.77 -39.76
CA VAL A 140 -34.11 -29.98 -40.40
C VAL A 140 -35.21 -30.60 -41.25
N ALA A 141 -35.11 -30.39 -42.57
CA ALA A 141 -36.10 -30.86 -43.52
C ALA A 141 -36.25 -32.39 -43.43
N GLY A 142 -37.49 -32.87 -43.26
CA GLY A 142 -37.79 -34.31 -43.14
C GLY A 142 -37.49 -34.93 -41.78
N ASN A 143 -37.05 -34.14 -40.78
CA ASN A 143 -36.87 -34.59 -39.40
C ASN A 143 -37.54 -33.60 -38.42
N ASP A 144 -38.79 -33.89 -38.07
CA ASP A 144 -39.57 -33.07 -37.14
C ASP A 144 -39.17 -33.21 -35.66
N PHE A 145 -38.27 -34.16 -35.37
CA PHE A 145 -37.76 -34.44 -34.02
C PHE A 145 -36.24 -34.27 -33.94
N TRP A 146 -35.67 -33.47 -34.83
CA TRP A 146 -34.23 -33.22 -34.92
C TRP A 146 -33.59 -32.86 -33.58
N TYR A 147 -34.31 -32.14 -32.72
CA TYR A 147 -33.78 -31.78 -31.41
C TYR A 147 -33.42 -32.99 -30.55
N GLN A 148 -34.03 -34.16 -30.76
CA GLN A 148 -33.80 -35.39 -29.99
C GLN A 148 -32.69 -36.29 -30.55
N ASP A 149 -32.17 -36.01 -31.74
CA ASP A 149 -31.21 -36.88 -32.43
C ASP A 149 -29.80 -36.86 -31.81
N GLU A 150 -28.89 -37.62 -32.41
CA GLU A 150 -27.52 -37.78 -31.94
C GLU A 150 -26.64 -36.53 -32.12
N GLU A 151 -26.94 -35.68 -33.11
CA GLU A 151 -26.21 -34.43 -33.34
C GLU A 151 -26.61 -33.35 -32.33
N HIS A 152 -27.86 -33.40 -31.87
CA HIS A 152 -28.45 -32.41 -30.97
C HIS A 152 -28.49 -32.92 -29.51
N SER A 153 -29.66 -33.05 -28.90
CA SER A 153 -29.77 -33.33 -27.45
C SER A 153 -29.46 -34.78 -27.04
N GLN A 154 -29.45 -35.74 -27.97
CA GLN A 154 -29.28 -37.17 -27.69
C GLN A 154 -30.39 -37.78 -26.82
N PHE A 155 -31.59 -37.17 -26.75
CA PHE A 155 -32.73 -37.78 -26.03
C PHE A 155 -33.05 -39.17 -26.57
N ALA A 156 -32.94 -39.37 -27.89
CA ALA A 156 -33.30 -40.64 -28.48
C ALA A 156 -32.42 -41.80 -27.99
N ALA A 157 -31.09 -41.61 -28.05
CA ALA A 157 -30.12 -42.58 -27.55
C ALA A 157 -30.20 -42.76 -26.02
N ALA A 158 -30.43 -41.67 -25.27
CA ALA A 158 -30.56 -41.71 -23.81
C ALA A 158 -31.77 -42.55 -23.35
N LEU A 159 -32.90 -42.44 -24.05
CA LEU A 159 -34.11 -43.21 -23.75
C LEU A 159 -33.96 -44.69 -24.13
N GLU A 160 -33.31 -45.01 -25.25
CA GLU A 160 -33.01 -46.39 -25.64
C GLU A 160 -32.13 -47.10 -24.59
N GLN A 161 -31.15 -46.38 -24.02
CA GLN A 161 -30.26 -46.91 -22.99
C GLN A 161 -30.92 -47.04 -21.60
N THR A 162 -31.87 -46.15 -21.28
CA THR A 162 -32.48 -46.08 -19.94
C THR A 162 -33.73 -46.94 -19.83
N GLY A 163 -34.54 -47.00 -20.89
CA GLY A 163 -35.89 -47.57 -20.83
C GLY A 163 -36.81 -46.83 -19.86
N ALA A 164 -38.04 -47.34 -19.68
CA ALA A 164 -38.94 -46.89 -18.62
C ALA A 164 -38.79 -47.82 -17.39
N PRO A 165 -38.12 -47.39 -16.30
CA PRO A 165 -37.94 -48.25 -15.14
C PRO A 165 -39.26 -48.45 -14.38
N ALA A 166 -39.40 -49.60 -13.70
CA ALA A 166 -40.62 -49.94 -12.96
C ALA A 166 -40.81 -49.12 -11.67
N ASP A 167 -39.72 -48.63 -11.08
CA ASP A 167 -39.70 -47.82 -9.87
C ASP A 167 -38.68 -46.69 -9.96
N GLY A 168 -38.71 -45.74 -9.02
CA GLY A 168 -37.70 -44.67 -8.93
C GLY A 168 -37.77 -43.58 -10.02
N ILE A 169 -38.86 -43.51 -10.78
CA ILE A 169 -39.11 -42.44 -11.76
C ILE A 169 -39.18 -41.08 -11.04
N ALA A 170 -38.38 -40.12 -11.51
CA ALA A 170 -38.39 -38.75 -11.02
C ALA A 170 -39.71 -38.04 -11.34
N ARG A 171 -40.07 -37.09 -10.46
CA ARG A 171 -41.29 -36.30 -10.56
C ARG A 171 -40.99 -34.85 -10.91
N VAL A 172 -41.71 -34.32 -11.91
CA VAL A 172 -41.58 -32.95 -12.38
C VAL A 172 -42.88 -32.18 -12.10
N ALA A 173 -42.78 -31.04 -11.42
CA ALA A 173 -43.87 -30.09 -11.35
C ALA A 173 -43.83 -29.18 -12.59
N HIS A 174 -44.91 -29.20 -13.36
CA HIS A 174 -45.05 -28.40 -14.57
C HIS A 174 -45.91 -27.18 -14.24
N LEU A 175 -45.26 -26.03 -14.09
CA LEU A 175 -45.89 -24.76 -13.74
C LEU A 175 -46.14 -23.98 -15.02
N ASP A 176 -47.38 -23.97 -15.49
CA ASP A 176 -47.74 -23.34 -16.75
C ASP A 176 -49.19 -22.80 -16.74
N THR A 177 -49.74 -22.50 -17.91
CA THR A 177 -51.11 -22.03 -18.18
C THR A 177 -52.19 -23.10 -17.95
N GLY A 178 -51.78 -24.32 -17.63
CA GLY A 178 -52.63 -25.50 -17.57
C GLY A 178 -52.44 -26.40 -18.78
N TYR A 179 -53.30 -27.39 -18.94
CA TYR A 179 -53.19 -28.36 -20.03
C TYR A 179 -54.56 -28.75 -20.59
N ASP A 180 -54.62 -29.15 -21.86
CA ASP A 180 -55.83 -29.70 -22.48
C ASP A 180 -56.03 -31.16 -22.03
N PRO A 181 -57.07 -31.47 -21.22
CA PRO A 181 -57.32 -32.82 -20.75
C PRO A 181 -57.78 -33.77 -21.87
N ARG A 182 -58.09 -33.27 -23.07
CA ARG A 182 -58.57 -34.07 -24.21
C ARG A 182 -57.49 -34.34 -25.23
N HIS A 183 -56.30 -33.76 -25.09
CA HIS A 183 -55.23 -33.96 -26.06
C HIS A 183 -54.61 -35.36 -25.90
N GLU A 184 -54.40 -36.07 -26.99
CA GLU A 184 -53.90 -37.44 -26.99
C GLU A 184 -52.42 -37.54 -26.58
N SER A 185 -51.69 -36.43 -26.58
CA SER A 185 -50.28 -36.36 -26.16
C SER A 185 -50.08 -36.42 -24.64
N LEU A 186 -51.13 -36.45 -23.82
CA LEU A 186 -50.98 -36.36 -22.37
C LEU A 186 -49.97 -37.36 -21.81
N PRO A 187 -49.06 -36.94 -20.90
CA PRO A 187 -48.04 -37.81 -20.35
C PRO A 187 -48.62 -39.07 -19.71
N SER A 188 -47.93 -40.19 -19.87
CA SER A 188 -48.36 -41.46 -19.26
C SER A 188 -48.30 -41.42 -17.72
N GLY A 189 -47.39 -40.63 -17.16
CA GLY A 189 -47.23 -40.43 -15.72
C GLY A 189 -47.89 -39.16 -15.18
N LEU A 190 -48.92 -38.62 -15.84
CA LEU A 190 -49.67 -37.47 -15.31
C LEU A 190 -50.32 -37.83 -13.95
N GLU A 191 -50.11 -37.00 -12.93
CA GLU A 191 -50.65 -37.20 -11.57
C GLU A 191 -51.74 -36.17 -11.25
N PRO A 192 -52.98 -36.33 -11.76
CA PRO A 192 -54.07 -35.39 -11.53
C PRO A 192 -54.47 -35.28 -10.05
N ALA A 193 -54.17 -36.30 -9.23
CA ALA A 193 -54.41 -36.25 -7.79
C ALA A 193 -53.56 -35.20 -7.05
N LEU A 194 -52.43 -34.77 -7.64
CA LEU A 194 -51.54 -33.76 -7.07
C LEU A 194 -51.66 -32.40 -7.75
N GLN A 195 -52.55 -32.26 -8.74
CA GLN A 195 -52.65 -31.03 -9.52
C GLN A 195 -53.16 -29.84 -8.69
N LYS A 196 -52.79 -28.62 -9.10
CA LYS A 196 -53.18 -27.42 -8.37
C LYS A 196 -53.45 -26.24 -9.31
N ASN A 197 -54.38 -25.39 -8.91
CA ASN A 197 -54.72 -24.17 -9.62
C ASN A 197 -54.58 -22.97 -8.69
N PHE A 198 -53.80 -21.98 -9.12
CA PHE A 198 -53.57 -20.72 -8.39
C PHE A 198 -54.14 -19.50 -9.10
N ILE A 199 -55.02 -19.73 -10.07
CA ILE A 199 -55.68 -18.69 -10.86
C ILE A 199 -57.19 -18.71 -10.65
N ASP A 200 -57.80 -19.89 -10.75
CA ASP A 200 -59.23 -20.07 -10.55
C ASP A 200 -59.51 -20.60 -9.14
N ASN A 201 -59.99 -19.70 -8.28
CA ASN A 201 -60.31 -20.02 -6.89
C ASN A 201 -61.50 -20.98 -6.76
N ASP A 202 -62.36 -21.10 -7.77
CA ASP A 202 -63.49 -22.03 -7.77
C ASP A 202 -63.04 -23.46 -8.07
N ARG A 203 -61.84 -23.62 -8.67
CA ARG A 203 -61.25 -24.91 -9.06
C ARG A 203 -59.81 -25.09 -8.57
N PRO A 204 -59.56 -24.99 -7.26
CA PRO A 204 -58.19 -24.91 -6.71
C PRO A 204 -57.37 -26.19 -6.88
N ASN A 205 -58.01 -27.33 -7.22
CA ASN A 205 -57.37 -28.64 -7.42
C ASN A 205 -57.54 -29.14 -8.86
N ASP A 206 -57.74 -28.23 -9.82
CA ASP A 206 -57.90 -28.56 -11.23
C ASP A 206 -57.00 -27.68 -12.11
N ALA A 207 -55.91 -28.26 -12.62
CA ALA A 207 -54.95 -27.55 -13.45
C ALA A 207 -55.29 -27.59 -14.95
N THR A 208 -56.47 -28.10 -15.33
CA THR A 208 -56.90 -28.08 -16.72
C THR A 208 -57.09 -26.65 -17.21
N ASP A 209 -56.78 -26.45 -18.50
CA ASP A 209 -57.05 -25.20 -19.19
C ASP A 209 -58.37 -25.31 -19.98
N ASP A 210 -59.33 -24.48 -19.61
CA ASP A 210 -60.68 -24.39 -20.16
C ASP A 210 -61.00 -22.97 -20.67
N SER A 211 -59.98 -22.12 -20.73
CA SER A 211 -60.18 -20.71 -21.03
C SER A 211 -60.61 -20.51 -22.49
N SER A 212 -61.63 -19.67 -22.73
CA SER A 212 -62.18 -19.39 -24.06
C SER A 212 -62.20 -17.88 -24.36
N GLY A 213 -61.99 -17.50 -25.63
CA GLY A 213 -62.09 -16.10 -26.10
C GLY A 213 -60.94 -15.63 -27.01
N ALA A 214 -61.19 -14.57 -27.78
CA ALA A 214 -60.35 -14.06 -28.89
C ALA A 214 -58.99 -13.45 -28.50
N PHE A 215 -58.64 -13.43 -27.22
CA PHE A 215 -57.41 -12.80 -26.72
C PHE A 215 -56.49 -13.78 -25.98
N ASN A 216 -56.77 -15.08 -25.99
CA ASN A 216 -56.15 -16.05 -25.09
C ASN A 216 -54.93 -16.77 -25.66
N ASN A 217 -53.86 -16.96 -24.87
CA ASN A 217 -52.71 -17.82 -25.22
C ASN A 217 -53.08 -19.29 -25.01
N LEU A 218 -54.05 -19.75 -25.80
CA LEU A 218 -54.57 -21.10 -25.75
C LEU A 218 -53.43 -22.11 -25.92
N GLY A 219 -53.22 -22.97 -24.93
CA GLY A 219 -52.41 -24.16 -25.12
C GLY A 219 -50.93 -24.07 -24.88
N HIS A 220 -50.39 -22.97 -24.34
CA HIS A 220 -48.95 -22.90 -24.08
C HIS A 220 -48.46 -24.05 -23.18
N GLY A 221 -49.17 -24.29 -22.08
CA GLY A 221 -48.85 -25.38 -21.17
C GLY A 221 -49.07 -26.75 -21.80
N THR A 222 -50.02 -26.90 -22.72
CA THR A 222 -50.20 -28.14 -23.49
C THR A 222 -48.99 -28.40 -24.40
N GLY A 223 -48.50 -27.37 -25.08
CA GLY A 223 -47.31 -27.44 -25.91
C GLY A 223 -46.04 -27.77 -25.13
N THR A 224 -45.75 -27.04 -24.05
CA THR A 224 -44.56 -27.29 -23.22
C THR A 224 -44.62 -28.65 -22.50
N LEU A 225 -45.81 -29.08 -22.07
CA LEU A 225 -46.05 -30.40 -21.49
C LEU A 225 -45.80 -31.52 -22.52
N SER A 226 -46.19 -31.29 -23.77
CA SER A 226 -45.95 -32.26 -24.86
C SER A 226 -44.47 -32.45 -25.14
N ILE A 227 -43.66 -31.38 -25.08
CA ILE A 227 -42.20 -31.44 -25.21
C ILE A 227 -41.57 -32.12 -23.99
N LEU A 228 -42.07 -31.86 -22.78
CA LEU A 228 -41.54 -32.43 -21.53
C LEU A 228 -41.71 -33.96 -21.49
N ALA A 229 -42.96 -34.42 -21.61
CA ALA A 229 -43.30 -35.81 -21.35
C ALA A 229 -44.48 -36.32 -22.20
N GLY A 230 -44.75 -35.71 -23.36
CA GLY A 230 -45.83 -36.13 -24.24
C GLY A 230 -45.69 -37.59 -24.70
N LYS A 231 -46.77 -38.37 -24.59
CA LYS A 231 -46.77 -39.76 -25.06
C LYS A 231 -46.87 -39.83 -26.60
N PRO A 232 -46.45 -40.94 -27.23
CA PRO A 232 -46.66 -41.16 -28.65
C PRO A 232 -48.15 -41.03 -29.03
N THR A 233 -48.45 -40.25 -30.07
CA THR A 233 -49.81 -39.97 -30.57
C THR A 233 -49.74 -39.50 -32.03
N ALA A 234 -50.87 -39.41 -32.73
CA ALA A 234 -50.98 -38.83 -34.07
C ALA A 234 -50.06 -39.48 -35.14
N GLY A 235 -49.75 -40.77 -34.99
CA GLY A 235 -48.80 -41.49 -35.85
C GLY A 235 -47.32 -41.19 -35.58
N LEU A 236 -47.01 -40.38 -34.57
CA LEU A 236 -45.66 -39.97 -34.17
C LEU A 236 -45.15 -40.93 -33.08
N GLN A 237 -44.00 -41.57 -33.33
CA GLN A 237 -43.46 -42.60 -32.43
C GLN A 237 -42.89 -42.05 -31.11
N ARG A 238 -42.53 -40.76 -31.05
CA ARG A 238 -41.95 -40.14 -29.85
C ARG A 238 -42.18 -38.64 -29.88
N LEU A 239 -43.01 -38.12 -28.97
CA LEU A 239 -43.35 -36.69 -28.90
C LEU A 239 -42.56 -35.96 -27.81
N GLY A 240 -42.68 -36.39 -26.55
CA GLY A 240 -41.96 -35.80 -25.43
C GLY A 240 -40.52 -36.29 -25.30
N ALA A 241 -39.70 -35.45 -24.68
CA ALA A 241 -38.32 -35.72 -24.33
C ALA A 241 -38.19 -36.94 -23.40
N VAL A 242 -39.10 -37.11 -22.43
CA VAL A 242 -39.15 -38.31 -21.56
C VAL A 242 -40.60 -38.69 -21.22
N PRO A 243 -41.25 -39.56 -22.01
CA PRO A 243 -42.70 -39.82 -21.93
C PRO A 243 -43.24 -40.50 -20.66
N PHE A 244 -42.36 -41.11 -19.85
CA PHE A 244 -42.72 -41.89 -18.67
C PHE A 244 -42.53 -41.13 -17.34
N LEU A 245 -42.10 -39.86 -17.37
CA LEU A 245 -41.93 -39.06 -16.15
C LEU A 245 -43.26 -38.91 -15.40
N LYS A 246 -43.17 -38.82 -14.06
CA LYS A 246 -44.31 -38.42 -13.23
C LYS A 246 -44.48 -36.92 -13.31
N ILE A 247 -45.66 -36.44 -13.71
CA ILE A 247 -45.91 -35.02 -13.92
C ILE A 247 -47.01 -34.51 -12.99
N VAL A 248 -46.70 -33.48 -12.21
CA VAL A 248 -47.67 -32.73 -11.41
C VAL A 248 -48.01 -31.43 -12.14
N PRO A 249 -49.19 -31.32 -12.77
CA PRO A 249 -49.57 -30.10 -13.46
C PRO A 249 -50.03 -29.03 -12.46
N ILE A 250 -49.47 -27.83 -12.57
CA ILE A 250 -49.81 -26.69 -11.71
C ILE A 250 -50.12 -25.49 -12.59
N ARG A 251 -51.38 -25.05 -12.56
CA ARG A 251 -51.85 -23.87 -13.30
C ARG A 251 -51.55 -22.59 -12.52
N VAL A 252 -50.60 -21.80 -13.01
CA VAL A 252 -50.11 -20.57 -12.37
C VAL A 252 -50.43 -19.30 -13.15
N ALA A 253 -50.97 -19.44 -14.36
CA ALA A 253 -51.30 -18.33 -15.24
C ALA A 253 -52.55 -18.65 -16.07
N ASN A 254 -53.30 -17.61 -16.47
CA ASN A 254 -54.28 -17.77 -17.56
C ASN A 254 -53.61 -17.68 -18.93
N ARG A 255 -52.51 -16.92 -19.02
CA ARG A 255 -51.70 -16.70 -20.22
C ARG A 255 -50.25 -16.48 -19.81
N VAL A 256 -49.29 -16.77 -20.68
CA VAL A 256 -47.87 -16.52 -20.41
C VAL A 256 -47.60 -15.03 -20.16
N GLU A 257 -48.43 -14.14 -20.74
CA GLU A 257 -48.36 -12.70 -20.54
C GLU A 257 -49.35 -12.16 -19.48
N LEU A 258 -49.94 -12.99 -18.62
CA LEU A 258 -50.78 -12.48 -17.54
C LEU A 258 -50.79 -13.44 -16.33
N PHE A 259 -49.86 -13.22 -15.42
CA PHE A 259 -49.77 -13.91 -14.14
C PHE A 259 -49.42 -12.96 -13.01
N TYR A 260 -49.72 -13.37 -11.77
CA TYR A 260 -49.37 -12.63 -10.57
C TYR A 260 -48.12 -13.24 -9.92
N GLY A 261 -47.30 -12.40 -9.30
CA GLY A 261 -46.15 -12.84 -8.51
C GLY A 261 -46.56 -13.83 -7.42
N SER A 262 -47.71 -13.56 -6.79
CA SER A 262 -48.33 -14.44 -5.79
C SER A 262 -48.67 -15.84 -6.30
N SER A 263 -49.12 -15.99 -7.55
CA SER A 263 -49.49 -17.30 -8.11
C SER A 263 -48.28 -18.22 -8.27
N ILE A 264 -47.14 -17.69 -8.72
CA ILE A 264 -45.87 -18.43 -8.82
C ILE A 264 -45.32 -18.75 -7.43
N ALA A 265 -45.36 -17.78 -6.50
CA ALA A 265 -44.91 -17.98 -5.13
C ALA A 265 -45.70 -19.10 -4.42
N ARG A 266 -47.03 -19.13 -4.58
CA ARG A 266 -47.89 -20.21 -4.07
C ARG A 266 -47.60 -21.56 -4.70
N ALA A 267 -47.23 -21.58 -5.99
CA ALA A 267 -46.83 -22.82 -6.65
C ALA A 267 -45.51 -23.36 -6.11
N PHE A 268 -44.52 -22.50 -5.88
CA PHE A 268 -43.27 -22.90 -5.22
C PHE A 268 -43.52 -23.37 -3.78
N ASP A 269 -44.39 -22.71 -3.02
CA ASP A 269 -44.79 -23.16 -1.68
C ASP A 269 -45.46 -24.53 -1.70
N TYR A 270 -46.32 -24.80 -2.68
CA TYR A 270 -46.95 -26.10 -2.84
C TYR A 270 -45.93 -27.19 -3.21
N VAL A 271 -44.99 -26.90 -4.11
CA VAL A 271 -43.88 -27.81 -4.42
C VAL A 271 -43.03 -28.08 -3.17
N HIS A 272 -42.74 -27.05 -2.37
CA HIS A 272 -42.05 -27.19 -1.10
C HIS A 272 -42.82 -28.11 -0.14
N ALA A 273 -44.15 -27.94 -0.02
CA ALA A 273 -45.01 -28.81 0.78
C ALA A 273 -45.00 -30.27 0.32
N LEU A 274 -45.05 -30.52 -0.99
CA LEU A 274 -45.00 -31.88 -1.53
C LEU A 274 -43.68 -32.61 -1.20
N ASN A 275 -42.60 -31.86 -0.94
CA ASN A 275 -41.28 -32.41 -0.59
C ASN A 275 -41.10 -32.77 0.88
N GLU A 276 -42.04 -32.39 1.74
CA GLU A 276 -42.08 -32.86 3.12
C GLU A 276 -42.42 -34.36 3.20
N ASN A 277 -43.00 -34.94 2.14
CA ASN A 277 -43.33 -36.35 2.03
C ASN A 277 -42.66 -37.00 0.81
N GLU A 278 -41.89 -38.06 1.06
CA GLU A 278 -41.15 -38.79 0.02
C GLU A 278 -42.05 -39.34 -1.10
N ALA A 279 -43.29 -39.75 -0.79
CA ALA A 279 -44.21 -40.29 -1.77
C ALA A 279 -44.66 -39.25 -2.81
N THR A 280 -44.74 -37.98 -2.40
CA THR A 280 -45.18 -36.84 -3.21
C THR A 280 -44.02 -35.94 -3.68
N ARG A 281 -42.78 -36.24 -3.27
CA ARG A 281 -41.60 -35.45 -3.57
C ARG A 281 -41.48 -35.11 -5.06
N VAL A 282 -41.38 -33.82 -5.35
CA VAL A 282 -41.04 -33.23 -6.63
C VAL A 282 -39.53 -33.03 -6.69
N HIS A 283 -38.92 -33.46 -7.78
CA HIS A 283 -37.46 -33.36 -7.97
C HIS A 283 -37.08 -32.18 -8.84
N VAL A 284 -37.90 -31.89 -9.86
CA VAL A 284 -37.63 -30.84 -10.84
C VAL A 284 -38.88 -29.96 -11.01
N VAL A 285 -38.69 -28.66 -11.15
CA VAL A 285 -39.72 -27.72 -11.57
C VAL A 285 -39.39 -27.28 -13.00
N SER A 286 -40.37 -27.38 -13.89
CA SER A 286 -40.31 -26.81 -15.24
C SER A 286 -41.29 -25.65 -15.30
N MET A 287 -40.78 -24.43 -15.52
CA MET A 287 -41.61 -23.23 -15.62
C MET A 287 -41.22 -22.38 -16.82
N SER A 288 -42.04 -22.42 -17.87
CA SER A 288 -41.77 -21.74 -19.14
C SER A 288 -42.30 -20.29 -19.16
N MET A 289 -42.05 -19.54 -18.10
CA MET A 289 -42.46 -18.13 -17.96
C MET A 289 -41.55 -17.38 -16.97
N GLY A 290 -41.61 -16.06 -17.00
CA GLY A 290 -40.91 -15.19 -16.07
C GLY A 290 -41.19 -13.72 -16.34
N GLY A 291 -40.68 -12.84 -15.48
CA GLY A 291 -40.78 -11.40 -15.65
C GLY A 291 -40.01 -10.63 -14.58
N LEU A 292 -40.65 -9.65 -13.94
CA LEU A 292 -40.02 -8.71 -13.01
C LEU A 292 -39.53 -9.40 -11.73
N ALA A 293 -38.37 -8.96 -11.25
CA ALA A 293 -37.82 -9.30 -9.93
C ALA A 293 -38.85 -9.15 -8.79
N SER A 294 -38.84 -10.12 -7.86
CA SER A 294 -39.67 -10.14 -6.66
C SER A 294 -38.85 -10.72 -5.51
N GLN A 295 -38.94 -10.10 -4.33
CA GLN A 295 -38.28 -10.59 -3.12
C GLN A 295 -38.91 -11.89 -2.64
N VAL A 296 -40.23 -12.04 -2.78
CA VAL A 296 -40.95 -13.28 -2.49
C VAL A 296 -40.42 -14.43 -3.35
N TRP A 297 -40.17 -14.20 -4.64
CA TRP A 297 -39.63 -15.23 -5.51
C TRP A 297 -38.20 -15.63 -5.13
N ALA A 298 -37.36 -14.68 -4.70
CA ALA A 298 -36.01 -14.98 -4.23
C ALA A 298 -36.06 -15.92 -3.00
N GLU A 299 -36.92 -15.62 -2.04
CA GLU A 299 -37.10 -16.45 -0.84
C GLU A 299 -37.68 -17.84 -1.16
N ALA A 300 -38.66 -17.92 -2.05
CA ALA A 300 -39.25 -19.19 -2.47
C ALA A 300 -38.26 -20.08 -3.25
N VAL A 301 -37.46 -19.49 -4.16
CA VAL A 301 -36.40 -20.20 -4.89
C VAL A 301 -35.32 -20.69 -3.93
N ASN A 302 -34.91 -19.85 -2.97
CA ASN A 302 -33.96 -20.25 -1.95
C ASN A 302 -34.45 -21.47 -1.15
N ALA A 303 -35.72 -21.45 -0.72
CA ALA A 303 -36.32 -22.56 0.01
C ALA A 303 -36.38 -23.86 -0.83
N LEU A 304 -36.75 -23.77 -2.11
CA LEU A 304 -36.77 -24.95 -3.00
C LEU A 304 -35.37 -25.52 -3.25
N TYR A 305 -34.36 -24.66 -3.44
CA TYR A 305 -32.97 -25.06 -3.58
C TYR A 305 -32.47 -25.78 -2.33
N ASP A 306 -32.72 -25.20 -1.16
CA ASP A 306 -32.36 -25.79 0.13
C ASP A 306 -33.15 -27.08 0.44
N ALA A 307 -34.32 -27.28 -0.19
CA ALA A 307 -35.09 -28.54 -0.17
C ALA A 307 -34.63 -29.59 -1.21
N GLY A 308 -33.65 -29.24 -2.06
CA GLY A 308 -33.09 -30.14 -3.08
C GLY A 308 -33.87 -30.23 -4.39
N VAL A 309 -34.67 -29.20 -4.73
CA VAL A 309 -35.45 -29.13 -5.97
C VAL A 309 -34.68 -28.39 -7.05
N ILE A 310 -34.58 -29.00 -8.23
CA ILE A 310 -33.99 -28.37 -9.39
C ILE A 310 -35.05 -27.49 -10.06
N VAL A 311 -34.84 -26.18 -10.08
CA VAL A 311 -35.76 -25.24 -10.75
C VAL A 311 -35.19 -24.86 -12.11
N VAL A 312 -35.94 -25.14 -13.18
CA VAL A 312 -35.60 -24.82 -14.57
C VAL A 312 -36.65 -23.88 -15.13
N THR A 313 -36.21 -22.72 -15.61
CA THR A 313 -37.13 -21.69 -16.10
C THR A 313 -36.65 -21.05 -17.39
N ALA A 314 -37.59 -20.61 -18.22
CA ALA A 314 -37.29 -19.94 -19.48
C ALA A 314 -36.47 -18.66 -19.25
N ALA A 315 -35.43 -18.44 -20.06
CA ALA A 315 -34.65 -17.21 -20.00
C ALA A 315 -35.47 -15.96 -20.36
N GLY A 316 -36.60 -16.13 -21.06
CA GLY A 316 -37.43 -15.04 -21.58
C GLY A 316 -37.27 -14.91 -23.10
N ASN A 317 -38.14 -14.12 -23.72
CA ASN A 317 -38.08 -13.81 -25.15
C ASN A 317 -38.25 -12.29 -25.35
N ASN A 318 -37.78 -11.80 -26.49
CA ASN A 318 -37.85 -10.41 -26.89
C ASN A 318 -38.05 -10.25 -28.41
N TYR A 319 -38.55 -9.08 -28.81
CA TYR A 319 -38.51 -8.60 -30.18
C TYR A 319 -37.69 -7.32 -30.22
N ASP A 320 -36.61 -7.30 -31.00
CA ASP A 320 -35.69 -6.15 -31.06
C ASP A 320 -35.20 -5.67 -29.68
N ASN A 321 -34.92 -6.62 -28.78
CA ASN A 321 -34.50 -6.40 -27.40
C ASN A 321 -35.55 -5.78 -26.46
N LEU A 322 -36.83 -5.73 -26.85
CA LEU A 322 -37.94 -5.29 -26.01
C LEU A 322 -38.75 -6.48 -25.44
N PRO A 323 -39.20 -6.43 -24.17
CA PRO A 323 -38.96 -5.35 -23.19
C PRO A 323 -37.53 -5.35 -22.62
N THR A 324 -36.87 -6.51 -22.64
CA THR A 324 -35.45 -6.70 -22.32
C THR A 324 -34.89 -7.90 -23.08
N ARG A 325 -33.61 -7.83 -23.46
CA ARG A 325 -32.85 -8.99 -23.99
C ARG A 325 -32.20 -9.85 -22.91
N ASN A 326 -32.14 -9.37 -21.67
CA ASN A 326 -31.52 -10.06 -20.55
C ASN A 326 -32.45 -11.13 -19.97
N VAL A 327 -31.87 -12.12 -19.30
CA VAL A 327 -32.61 -13.18 -18.62
C VAL A 327 -33.62 -12.58 -17.61
N VAL A 328 -34.85 -13.10 -17.60
CA VAL A 328 -35.95 -12.63 -16.73
C VAL A 328 -35.96 -13.34 -15.37
N PHE A 329 -36.70 -12.85 -14.38
CA PHE A 329 -36.87 -13.54 -13.10
C PHE A 329 -38.01 -14.56 -13.16
N PRO A 330 -37.94 -15.69 -12.41
CA PRO A 330 -36.87 -16.10 -11.51
C PRO A 330 -35.67 -16.76 -12.22
N ALA A 331 -35.68 -16.89 -13.55
CA ALA A 331 -34.58 -17.49 -14.30
C ALA A 331 -33.23 -16.85 -13.99
N ARG A 332 -33.21 -15.54 -13.72
CA ARG A 332 -32.06 -14.73 -13.36
C ARG A 332 -31.47 -15.01 -11.97
N PHE A 333 -32.17 -15.72 -11.10
CA PHE A 333 -31.59 -16.18 -9.82
C PHE A 333 -30.55 -17.28 -10.06
N ASN A 334 -29.42 -17.24 -9.37
CA ASN A 334 -28.30 -18.16 -9.57
C ASN A 334 -28.63 -19.60 -9.14
N ARG A 335 -29.56 -19.79 -8.21
CA ARG A 335 -30.10 -21.11 -7.82
C ARG A 335 -31.07 -21.71 -8.84
N VAL A 336 -31.41 -20.97 -9.91
CA VAL A 336 -32.26 -21.42 -11.02
C VAL A 336 -31.43 -21.70 -12.27
N ILE A 337 -31.76 -22.78 -12.99
CA ILE A 337 -31.19 -23.04 -14.32
C ILE A 337 -32.00 -22.23 -15.35
N ALA A 338 -31.36 -21.22 -15.93
CA ALA A 338 -31.96 -20.43 -17.01
C ALA A 338 -31.84 -21.18 -18.33
N ALA A 339 -32.97 -21.41 -18.99
CA ALA A 339 -33.05 -22.09 -20.28
C ALA A 339 -32.93 -21.10 -21.45
N CYS A 340 -31.77 -21.06 -22.09
CA CYS A 340 -31.53 -20.32 -23.33
C CYS A 340 -31.87 -21.17 -24.57
N GLY A 341 -31.95 -20.53 -25.74
CA GLY A 341 -32.27 -21.21 -27.00
C GLY A 341 -31.07 -21.39 -27.93
N VAL A 342 -30.92 -22.59 -28.51
CA VAL A 342 -29.98 -22.89 -29.60
C VAL A 342 -30.70 -23.47 -30.80
N MET A 343 -30.37 -23.00 -31.99
CA MET A 343 -31.01 -23.42 -33.24
C MET A 343 -30.39 -24.70 -33.81
N SER A 344 -31.04 -25.34 -34.79
CA SER A 344 -30.58 -26.61 -35.40
C SER A 344 -29.22 -26.52 -36.09
N ASN A 345 -28.77 -25.32 -36.45
CA ASN A 345 -27.42 -25.08 -37.00
C ASN A 345 -26.41 -24.64 -35.93
N PHE A 346 -26.73 -24.82 -34.64
CA PHE A 346 -25.95 -24.37 -33.48
C PHE A 346 -25.78 -22.84 -33.35
N ALA A 347 -26.48 -22.05 -34.16
CA ALA A 347 -26.52 -20.60 -33.98
C ALA A 347 -27.43 -20.23 -32.79
N PRO A 348 -27.17 -19.10 -32.11
CA PRO A 348 -27.99 -18.69 -30.98
C PRO A 348 -29.39 -18.31 -31.43
N TYR A 349 -30.41 -18.74 -30.68
CA TYR A 349 -31.77 -18.23 -30.84
C TYR A 349 -31.86 -16.83 -30.20
N ALA A 350 -31.08 -15.88 -30.72
CA ALA A 350 -30.92 -14.53 -30.22
C ALA A 350 -30.57 -13.58 -31.37
N ASN A 351 -30.80 -12.27 -31.21
CA ASN A 351 -30.47 -11.25 -32.21
C ASN A 351 -31.05 -11.53 -33.60
N LEU A 352 -32.29 -12.04 -33.64
CA LEU A 352 -33.01 -12.32 -34.87
C LEU A 352 -33.58 -11.02 -35.48
N LYS A 353 -34.19 -11.12 -36.68
CA LYS A 353 -34.80 -9.95 -37.32
C LYS A 353 -35.83 -9.29 -36.38
N PRO A 354 -36.06 -7.97 -36.43
CA PRO A 354 -37.05 -7.30 -35.55
C PRO A 354 -38.47 -7.89 -35.61
N THR A 355 -38.83 -8.57 -36.70
CA THR A 355 -40.11 -9.25 -36.89
C THR A 355 -40.14 -10.69 -36.33
N GLN A 356 -39.02 -11.20 -35.83
CA GLN A 356 -38.85 -12.56 -35.32
C GLN A 356 -38.61 -12.54 -33.81
N MET A 357 -39.26 -13.44 -33.10
CA MET A 357 -39.04 -13.61 -31.66
C MET A 357 -37.65 -14.19 -31.43
N ALA A 358 -36.87 -13.53 -30.57
CA ALA A 358 -35.57 -13.98 -30.12
C ALA A 358 -35.63 -14.41 -28.64
N GLY A 359 -34.77 -15.35 -28.23
CA GLY A 359 -34.59 -15.73 -26.84
C GLY A 359 -33.68 -14.74 -26.11
N ASN A 360 -33.96 -14.57 -24.82
CA ASN A 360 -33.14 -13.75 -23.93
C ASN A 360 -31.86 -14.48 -23.53
N TYR A 361 -30.81 -13.70 -23.28
CA TYR A 361 -29.51 -14.17 -22.83
C TYR A 361 -28.79 -13.07 -22.05
N GLY A 362 -27.81 -13.43 -21.24
CA GLY A 362 -27.11 -12.50 -20.36
C GLY A 362 -27.96 -12.03 -19.17
N PRO A 363 -27.42 -11.19 -18.29
CA PRO A 363 -26.07 -10.65 -18.32
C PRO A 363 -24.98 -11.71 -18.11
N SER A 364 -23.73 -11.38 -18.39
CA SER A 364 -22.60 -12.33 -18.40
C SER A 364 -22.43 -13.08 -17.09
N GLN A 365 -22.61 -12.42 -15.94
CA GLN A 365 -22.50 -13.06 -14.63
C GLN A 365 -23.53 -14.19 -14.45
N LYS A 366 -24.73 -14.04 -15.02
CA LYS A 366 -25.79 -15.03 -14.93
C LYS A 366 -25.56 -16.23 -15.86
N MET A 367 -24.80 -16.06 -16.95
CA MET A 367 -24.58 -17.14 -17.91
C MET A 367 -23.86 -18.36 -17.32
N ARG A 368 -23.17 -18.22 -16.18
CA ARG A 368 -22.54 -19.35 -15.45
C ARG A 368 -23.56 -20.38 -14.95
N THR A 369 -24.82 -19.99 -14.76
CA THR A 369 -25.91 -20.85 -14.28
C THR A 369 -26.99 -21.08 -15.34
N ALA A 370 -26.73 -20.69 -16.59
CA ALA A 370 -27.61 -20.89 -17.74
C ALA A 370 -27.14 -22.06 -18.61
N MET A 371 -28.07 -22.65 -19.36
CA MET A 371 -27.81 -23.71 -20.35
C MET A 371 -28.75 -23.52 -21.54
N ALA A 372 -28.30 -23.87 -22.74
CA ALA A 372 -29.13 -23.82 -23.92
C ALA A 372 -29.74 -25.19 -24.28
N ALA A 373 -30.99 -25.16 -24.75
CA ALA A 373 -31.63 -26.29 -25.40
C ALA A 373 -32.31 -25.85 -26.70
N TYR A 374 -32.77 -26.82 -27.47
CA TYR A 374 -32.95 -26.68 -28.90
C TYR A 374 -34.30 -26.04 -29.27
N THR A 375 -34.27 -24.96 -30.06
CA THR A 375 -35.43 -24.16 -30.51
C THR A 375 -34.96 -23.26 -31.67
N PRO A 376 -35.79 -22.89 -32.67
CA PRO A 376 -37.23 -23.11 -32.86
C PRO A 376 -37.51 -24.33 -33.75
N ASN A 377 -38.73 -24.47 -34.27
CA ASN A 377 -39.13 -25.55 -35.17
C ASN A 377 -39.12 -26.94 -34.50
N ILE A 378 -39.65 -27.03 -33.28
CA ILE A 378 -39.83 -28.29 -32.55
C ILE A 378 -41.32 -28.60 -32.34
N PRO A 379 -41.69 -29.84 -32.02
CA PRO A 379 -43.08 -30.25 -31.83
C PRO A 379 -43.80 -29.46 -30.73
N TRP A 380 -45.07 -29.14 -30.97
CA TRP A 380 -45.93 -28.38 -30.08
C TRP A 380 -47.38 -28.88 -30.18
N ALA A 381 -47.89 -29.52 -29.14
CA ALA A 381 -49.28 -29.99 -29.11
C ALA A 381 -50.28 -28.82 -29.19
N LYS A 382 -51.25 -28.94 -30.10
CA LYS A 382 -52.20 -27.88 -30.40
C LYS A 382 -53.45 -27.99 -29.53
N PHE A 383 -53.64 -27.02 -28.65
CA PHE A 383 -54.79 -26.97 -27.75
C PHE A 383 -56.13 -26.91 -28.49
N GLY A 384 -57.11 -27.65 -28.00
CA GLY A 384 -58.44 -27.74 -28.63
C GLY A 384 -58.51 -28.70 -29.82
N CYS A 385 -57.37 -29.23 -30.29
CA CYS A 385 -57.29 -30.20 -31.38
C CYS A 385 -56.69 -31.51 -30.85
N SER A 386 -57.51 -32.51 -30.53
CA SER A 386 -57.11 -33.68 -29.73
C SER A 386 -55.88 -34.46 -30.23
N SER A 387 -55.61 -34.47 -31.54
CA SER A 387 -54.55 -35.28 -32.16
C SER A 387 -53.61 -34.47 -33.06
N VAL A 388 -53.52 -33.14 -32.89
CA VAL A 388 -52.73 -32.27 -33.79
C VAL A 388 -51.49 -31.75 -33.09
N VAL A 389 -50.34 -31.89 -33.75
CA VAL A 389 -49.06 -31.38 -33.30
C VAL A 389 -48.51 -30.46 -34.38
N ASP A 390 -48.22 -29.22 -34.01
CA ASP A 390 -47.52 -28.26 -34.86
C ASP A 390 -45.99 -28.46 -34.70
N PHE A 391 -45.21 -28.14 -35.74
CA PHE A 391 -43.75 -28.32 -35.77
C PHE A 391 -42.99 -26.99 -35.84
N ASP A 392 -43.65 -25.90 -35.48
CA ASP A 392 -43.09 -24.55 -35.44
C ASP A 392 -42.96 -24.02 -34.00
N GLY A 393 -42.98 -24.93 -33.02
CA GLY A 393 -42.75 -24.63 -31.61
C GLY A 393 -41.42 -23.93 -31.41
N ARG A 394 -41.43 -22.82 -30.66
CA ARG A 394 -40.32 -21.86 -30.58
C ARG A 394 -40.27 -21.14 -29.24
N GLY A 395 -39.18 -20.42 -29.00
CA GLY A 395 -38.96 -19.67 -27.77
C GLY A 395 -38.15 -20.44 -26.73
N THR A 396 -37.64 -19.72 -25.74
CA THR A 396 -37.00 -20.31 -24.56
C THR A 396 -37.96 -21.20 -23.74
N SER A 397 -39.27 -20.99 -23.90
CA SER A 397 -40.34 -21.87 -23.42
C SER A 397 -40.29 -23.29 -23.99
N ALA A 398 -39.77 -23.47 -25.21
CA ALA A 398 -39.61 -24.77 -25.86
C ALA A 398 -38.32 -25.48 -25.42
N ALA A 399 -37.30 -24.70 -25.04
CA ALA A 399 -36.02 -25.18 -24.49
C ALA A 399 -36.13 -25.63 -23.02
N THR A 400 -36.90 -24.92 -22.20
CA THR A 400 -37.11 -25.19 -20.76
C THR A 400 -37.54 -26.65 -20.45
N PRO A 401 -38.60 -27.21 -21.06
CA PRO A 401 -39.04 -28.56 -20.78
C PRO A 401 -37.99 -29.62 -21.15
N GLN A 402 -37.13 -29.36 -22.14
CA GLN A 402 -36.03 -30.27 -22.48
C GLN A 402 -35.01 -30.37 -21.34
N ILE A 403 -34.56 -29.23 -20.81
CA ILE A 403 -33.60 -29.21 -19.70
C ILE A 403 -34.21 -29.85 -18.44
N ALA A 404 -35.49 -29.58 -18.14
CA ALA A 404 -36.20 -30.21 -17.03
C ALA A 404 -36.34 -31.73 -17.21
N ALA A 405 -36.66 -32.19 -18.43
CA ALA A 405 -36.74 -33.61 -18.76
C ALA A 405 -35.37 -34.30 -18.59
N ALA A 406 -34.29 -33.66 -19.04
CA ALA A 406 -32.94 -34.18 -18.91
C ALA A 406 -32.52 -34.33 -17.44
N ALA A 407 -32.81 -33.32 -16.61
CA ALA A 407 -32.58 -33.38 -15.17
C ALA A 407 -33.32 -34.55 -14.52
N ALA A 408 -34.61 -34.72 -14.85
CA ALA A 408 -35.44 -35.79 -14.31
C ALA A 408 -35.00 -37.18 -14.80
N LEU A 409 -34.58 -37.32 -16.07
CA LEU A 409 -34.04 -38.57 -16.61
C LEU A 409 -32.72 -38.93 -15.93
N TRP A 410 -31.85 -37.95 -15.70
CA TRP A 410 -30.60 -38.14 -14.97
C TRP A 410 -30.85 -38.66 -13.56
N ILE A 411 -31.78 -38.06 -12.83
CA ILE A 411 -32.18 -38.52 -11.48
C ILE A 411 -32.72 -39.95 -11.54
N THR A 412 -33.57 -40.26 -12.53
CA THR A 412 -34.16 -41.59 -12.70
C THR A 412 -33.08 -42.66 -12.97
N LYS A 413 -32.12 -42.36 -13.85
CA LYS A 413 -31.02 -43.28 -14.19
C LYS A 413 -30.02 -43.46 -13.06
N ASN A 414 -29.66 -42.35 -12.38
CA ASN A 414 -28.60 -42.28 -11.38
C ASN A 414 -29.12 -42.21 -9.94
N LYS A 415 -30.32 -42.76 -9.67
CA LYS A 415 -31.01 -42.70 -8.38
C LYS A 415 -30.14 -43.09 -7.19
N THR A 416 -29.30 -44.13 -7.33
CA THR A 416 -28.39 -44.56 -6.27
C THR A 416 -27.41 -43.45 -5.91
N ALA A 417 -26.74 -42.84 -6.88
CA ALA A 417 -25.85 -41.70 -6.65
C ALA A 417 -26.62 -40.46 -6.18
N PHE A 418 -27.85 -40.26 -6.64
CA PHE A 418 -28.72 -39.18 -6.15
C PHE A 418 -29.11 -39.32 -4.69
N SER A 419 -29.22 -40.56 -4.19
CA SER A 419 -29.57 -40.84 -2.80
C SER A 419 -28.39 -40.71 -1.82
N THR A 420 -27.14 -40.66 -2.30
CA THR A 420 -25.96 -40.55 -1.42
C THR A 420 -25.63 -39.11 -1.00
N CYS A 421 -26.27 -38.11 -1.60
CA CYS A 421 -26.16 -36.70 -1.19
C CYS A 421 -26.66 -36.52 0.26
N THR A 422 -25.77 -36.11 1.16
CA THR A 422 -26.06 -35.95 2.60
C THR A 422 -26.91 -34.72 2.91
N GLU A 423 -26.77 -33.66 2.11
CA GLU A 423 -27.55 -32.43 2.25
C GLU A 423 -28.43 -32.20 1.00
N PRO A 424 -29.67 -31.69 1.13
CA PRO A 424 -30.58 -31.61 -0.01
C PRO A 424 -30.07 -30.72 -1.15
N TRP A 425 -29.42 -29.59 -0.87
CA TRP A 425 -28.86 -28.71 -1.92
C TRP A 425 -27.82 -29.43 -2.79
N MET A 426 -27.11 -30.43 -2.26
CA MET A 426 -26.13 -31.21 -3.04
C MET A 426 -26.81 -31.96 -4.20
N LYS A 427 -28.08 -32.33 -4.04
CA LYS A 427 -28.87 -32.98 -5.10
C LYS A 427 -29.04 -32.05 -6.30
N VAL A 428 -29.25 -30.75 -6.06
CA VAL A 428 -29.35 -29.75 -7.12
C VAL A 428 -28.01 -29.60 -7.83
N GLU A 429 -26.94 -29.40 -7.07
CA GLU A 429 -25.61 -29.16 -7.65
C GLU A 429 -25.03 -30.39 -8.33
N MET A 430 -25.37 -31.60 -7.89
CA MET A 430 -24.96 -32.82 -8.58
C MET A 430 -25.61 -32.95 -9.96
N VAL A 431 -26.91 -32.65 -10.07
CA VAL A 431 -27.61 -32.64 -11.37
C VAL A 431 -27.03 -31.54 -12.26
N ARG A 432 -26.80 -30.33 -11.71
CA ARG A 432 -26.18 -29.23 -12.46
C ARG A 432 -24.79 -29.58 -12.95
N ALA A 433 -23.93 -30.15 -12.10
CA ALA A 433 -22.58 -30.55 -12.47
C ALA A 433 -22.59 -31.61 -13.58
N ALA A 434 -23.54 -32.56 -13.55
CA ALA A 434 -23.69 -33.54 -14.62
C ALA A 434 -24.11 -32.89 -15.94
N LEU A 435 -25.19 -32.10 -15.94
CA LEU A 435 -25.70 -31.43 -17.14
C LEU A 435 -24.68 -30.42 -17.71
N PHE A 436 -24.10 -29.57 -16.86
CA PHE A 436 -23.13 -28.53 -17.26
C PHE A 436 -21.78 -29.14 -17.64
N GLY A 437 -21.37 -30.24 -17.01
CA GLY A 437 -20.14 -30.95 -17.33
C GLY A 437 -20.18 -31.62 -18.71
N SER A 438 -21.34 -32.14 -19.10
CA SER A 438 -21.52 -32.91 -20.33
C SER A 438 -22.03 -32.10 -21.53
N ALA A 439 -22.45 -30.85 -21.32
CA ALA A 439 -22.97 -29.98 -22.36
C ALA A 439 -21.99 -29.83 -23.54
N ASN A 440 -22.53 -29.60 -24.75
CA ASN A 440 -21.71 -29.24 -25.90
C ASN A 440 -21.15 -27.82 -25.72
N LYS A 441 -19.84 -27.77 -25.48
CA LYS A 441 -19.07 -26.54 -25.24
C LYS A 441 -18.31 -26.02 -26.45
N THR A 442 -18.37 -26.71 -27.59
CA THR A 442 -17.60 -26.34 -28.80
C THR A 442 -18.29 -25.28 -29.65
N ILE A 443 -19.48 -24.83 -29.25
CA ILE A 443 -20.27 -23.84 -29.97
C ILE A 443 -19.64 -22.44 -29.78
N PRO A 444 -19.42 -21.65 -30.85
CA PRO A 444 -18.91 -20.29 -30.76
C PRO A 444 -19.76 -19.40 -29.83
N ASP A 445 -19.12 -18.42 -29.18
CA ASP A 445 -19.77 -17.48 -28.26
C ASP A 445 -20.59 -18.15 -27.12
N ARG A 446 -20.19 -19.37 -26.73
CA ARG A 446 -20.80 -20.16 -25.63
C ARG A 446 -21.15 -19.33 -24.41
N GLU A 447 -20.16 -18.66 -23.85
CA GLU A 447 -20.31 -17.93 -22.58
C GLU A 447 -21.29 -16.76 -22.68
N LYS A 448 -21.50 -16.25 -23.89
CA LYS A 448 -22.40 -15.12 -24.16
C LYS A 448 -23.85 -15.57 -24.33
N PHE A 449 -24.10 -16.60 -25.13
CA PHE A 449 -25.46 -16.98 -25.54
C PHE A 449 -25.96 -18.29 -24.93
N PHE A 450 -25.05 -19.22 -24.64
CA PHE A 450 -25.37 -20.61 -24.32
C PHE A 450 -25.00 -21.02 -22.88
N GLY A 451 -24.32 -20.15 -22.14
CA GLY A 451 -23.92 -20.38 -20.75
C GLY A 451 -22.97 -21.56 -20.64
N GLN A 452 -23.44 -22.63 -20.00
CA GLN A 452 -22.69 -23.87 -19.82
C GLN A 452 -22.60 -24.73 -21.10
N GLY A 453 -23.34 -24.38 -22.15
CA GLY A 453 -23.32 -25.05 -23.45
C GLY A 453 -24.71 -25.56 -23.87
N ALA A 454 -24.78 -26.23 -25.02
CA ALA A 454 -26.01 -26.87 -25.48
C ALA A 454 -26.20 -28.25 -24.81
N LEU A 455 -27.44 -28.55 -24.42
CA LEU A 455 -27.82 -29.78 -23.72
C LEU A 455 -27.39 -31.05 -24.47
N ARG A 456 -26.77 -32.00 -23.76
CA ARG A 456 -26.38 -33.33 -24.26
C ARG A 456 -26.75 -34.41 -23.23
N VAL A 457 -27.90 -35.04 -23.43
CA VAL A 457 -28.59 -35.85 -22.41
C VAL A 457 -27.87 -37.17 -22.18
N GLN A 458 -27.54 -37.92 -23.24
CA GLN A 458 -26.84 -39.19 -23.10
C GLN A 458 -25.48 -39.01 -22.42
N ALA A 459 -24.72 -37.98 -22.83
CA ALA A 459 -23.47 -37.62 -22.17
C ALA A 459 -23.67 -37.24 -20.68
N ALA A 460 -24.76 -36.54 -20.35
CA ALA A 460 -25.09 -36.22 -18.96
C ALA A 460 -25.36 -37.49 -18.13
N LEU A 461 -26.13 -38.45 -18.68
CA LEU A 461 -26.46 -39.70 -17.97
C LEU A 461 -25.21 -40.51 -17.60
N ALA A 462 -24.17 -40.46 -18.44
CA ALA A 462 -22.88 -41.12 -18.19
C ALA A 462 -21.99 -40.37 -17.18
N THR A 463 -22.31 -39.12 -16.86
CA THR A 463 -21.52 -38.27 -15.98
C THR A 463 -21.98 -38.40 -14.53
N LEU A 464 -21.06 -38.82 -13.64
CA LEU A 464 -21.27 -38.90 -12.19
C LEU A 464 -20.31 -37.95 -11.47
N PRO A 465 -20.76 -36.74 -11.09
CA PRO A 465 -19.95 -35.78 -10.36
C PRO A 465 -19.56 -36.30 -8.96
N ALA A 466 -18.36 -35.96 -8.51
CA ALA A 466 -17.91 -36.31 -7.16
C ALA A 466 -18.57 -35.41 -6.11
N ILE A 467 -19.18 -36.00 -5.07
CA ILE A 467 -19.88 -35.26 -4.01
C ILE A 467 -18.97 -34.21 -3.36
N GLY A 468 -17.69 -34.54 -3.13
CA GLY A 468 -16.71 -33.62 -2.54
C GLY A 468 -16.34 -32.41 -3.40
N SER A 469 -16.73 -32.38 -4.69
CA SER A 469 -16.50 -31.24 -5.59
C SER A 469 -17.69 -30.28 -5.69
N LEU A 470 -18.84 -30.64 -5.11
CA LEU A 470 -20.05 -29.83 -5.16
C LEU A 470 -19.91 -28.59 -4.27
N LYS A 471 -20.34 -27.44 -4.76
CA LYS A 471 -20.30 -26.16 -4.03
C LYS A 471 -21.72 -25.63 -3.92
N LYS A 472 -22.11 -25.26 -2.69
CA LYS A 472 -23.41 -24.64 -2.44
C LYS A 472 -23.43 -23.23 -3.04
N GLU A 473 -24.48 -22.89 -3.78
CA GLU A 473 -24.68 -21.54 -4.32
C GLU A 473 -25.20 -20.60 -3.21
N ASP A 474 -24.71 -19.36 -3.22
CA ASP A 474 -25.15 -18.33 -2.28
C ASP A 474 -26.67 -18.08 -2.39
N PRO A 475 -27.34 -17.66 -1.30
CA PRO A 475 -28.74 -17.27 -1.35
C PRO A 475 -28.96 -16.12 -2.32
N ASP A 476 -29.92 -16.27 -3.23
CA ASP A 476 -30.30 -15.21 -4.15
C ASP A 476 -31.06 -14.08 -3.42
N SER A 477 -30.92 -12.85 -3.91
CA SER A 477 -31.67 -11.69 -3.43
C SER A 477 -32.19 -10.86 -4.61
N ALA A 478 -33.33 -10.20 -4.44
CA ALA A 478 -33.87 -9.30 -5.45
C ALA A 478 -33.48 -7.84 -5.12
N SER A 479 -32.19 -7.52 -5.24
CA SER A 479 -31.65 -6.19 -4.87
C SER A 479 -30.86 -5.54 -5.99
N PHE A 480 -30.96 -4.21 -6.13
CA PHE A 480 -30.18 -3.41 -7.07
C PHE A 480 -28.97 -2.77 -6.36
N ALA A 481 -27.78 -3.36 -6.56
CA ALA A 481 -26.55 -2.96 -5.86
C ALA A 481 -26.19 -1.47 -6.08
N PHE A 482 -26.48 -0.93 -7.27
CA PHE A 482 -26.18 0.44 -7.65
C PHE A 482 -26.94 1.49 -6.88
N LEU A 483 -28.11 1.18 -6.30
CA LEU A 483 -28.92 2.20 -5.65
C LEU A 483 -28.19 2.86 -4.48
N LYS A 484 -27.37 2.11 -3.73
CA LYS A 484 -26.53 2.64 -2.64
C LYS A 484 -25.50 3.66 -3.14
N VAL A 485 -24.94 3.42 -4.33
CA VAL A 485 -23.96 4.30 -4.97
C VAL A 485 -24.62 5.51 -5.64
N LEU A 486 -25.81 5.32 -6.23
CA LEU A 486 -26.56 6.38 -6.92
C LEU A 486 -27.23 7.37 -5.94
N THR A 487 -27.59 6.91 -4.74
CA THR A 487 -28.17 7.72 -3.67
C THR A 487 -27.12 8.28 -2.71
N GLY A 488 -25.88 7.79 -2.76
CA GLY A 488 -24.81 8.18 -1.83
C GLY A 488 -25.07 7.76 -0.38
N LEU A 489 -26.01 6.85 -0.14
CA LEU A 489 -26.44 6.38 1.18
C LEU A 489 -25.41 5.42 1.80
N GLY A 490 -24.29 5.98 2.26
CA GLY A 490 -23.41 5.38 3.25
C GLY A 490 -23.82 5.82 4.65
N ILE A 491 -24.72 5.06 5.28
CA ILE A 491 -25.01 5.05 6.73
C ILE A 491 -25.41 6.40 7.35
N GLN A 492 -26.71 6.74 7.34
CA GLN A 492 -27.44 7.28 8.50
C GLN A 492 -28.97 7.05 8.33
N ASP A 493 -29.59 6.49 9.38
CA ASP A 493 -31.01 6.55 9.78
C ASP A 493 -32.17 6.19 8.82
N GLU A 494 -31.96 5.43 7.74
CA GLU A 494 -33.07 4.75 7.05
C GLU A 494 -33.23 3.29 7.48
N ASP A 495 -34.47 2.87 7.72
CA ASP A 495 -34.86 1.49 8.02
C ASP A 495 -34.29 0.52 6.95
N PRO A 496 -33.49 -0.49 7.32
CA PRO A 496 -32.92 -1.48 6.39
C PRO A 496 -33.96 -2.13 5.47
N ASN A 497 -35.20 -2.25 5.93
CA ASN A 497 -36.29 -2.81 5.14
C ASN A 497 -36.75 -1.86 4.03
N ARG A 498 -36.85 -0.56 4.33
CA ARG A 498 -37.20 0.48 3.36
C ARG A 498 -36.13 0.59 2.28
N GLN A 499 -34.87 0.47 2.66
CA GLN A 499 -33.76 0.44 1.70
C GLN A 499 -33.88 -0.75 0.72
N ARG A 500 -34.26 -1.93 1.22
CA ARG A 500 -34.46 -3.11 0.36
C ARG A 500 -35.64 -2.93 -0.60
N MET A 501 -36.72 -2.28 -0.17
CA MET A 501 -37.86 -1.97 -1.04
C MET A 501 -37.45 -1.02 -2.18
N LEU A 502 -36.71 0.05 -1.86
CA LEU A 502 -36.18 0.97 -2.87
C LEU A 502 -35.25 0.24 -3.86
N GLN A 503 -34.42 -0.69 -3.37
CA GLN A 503 -33.54 -1.51 -4.20
C GLN A 503 -34.30 -2.45 -5.13
N LEU A 504 -35.38 -3.08 -4.64
CA LEU A 504 -36.24 -3.94 -5.44
C LEU A 504 -36.98 -3.14 -6.51
N GLU A 505 -37.53 -1.98 -6.14
CA GLU A 505 -38.18 -1.06 -7.09
C GLU A 505 -37.20 -0.65 -8.20
N ALA A 506 -36.00 -0.21 -7.85
CA ALA A 506 -34.97 0.14 -8.81
C ALA A 506 -34.57 -1.04 -9.71
N LEU A 507 -34.49 -2.27 -9.16
CA LEU A 507 -34.23 -3.49 -9.93
C LEU A 507 -35.35 -3.77 -10.94
N GLN A 508 -36.62 -3.60 -10.54
CA GLN A 508 -37.77 -3.73 -11.44
C GLN A 508 -37.74 -2.72 -12.57
N LEU A 509 -37.50 -1.44 -12.28
CA LEU A 509 -37.40 -0.39 -13.30
C LEU A 509 -36.18 -0.60 -14.22
N SER A 510 -35.09 -1.16 -13.68
CA SER A 510 -33.88 -1.42 -14.46
C SER A 510 -34.07 -2.45 -15.58
N GLN A 511 -35.11 -3.29 -15.52
CA GLN A 511 -35.48 -4.28 -16.55
C GLN A 511 -36.20 -3.64 -17.76
N SER A 512 -35.92 -2.36 -18.03
CA SER A 512 -36.40 -1.60 -19.18
C SER A 512 -35.26 -1.32 -20.15
N ALA A 513 -35.52 -1.42 -21.46
CA ALA A 513 -34.51 -1.23 -22.50
C ALA A 513 -33.73 0.10 -22.38
N ARG A 514 -34.37 1.17 -21.89
CA ARG A 514 -33.71 2.47 -21.68
C ARG A 514 -32.63 2.42 -20.61
N ILE A 515 -32.88 1.72 -19.50
CA ILE A 515 -31.92 1.60 -18.40
C ILE A 515 -30.87 0.53 -18.71
N GLU A 516 -31.26 -0.58 -19.34
CA GLU A 516 -30.32 -1.63 -19.74
C GLU A 516 -29.32 -1.18 -20.82
N ALA A 517 -29.70 -0.20 -21.66
CA ALA A 517 -28.76 0.43 -22.59
C ALA A 517 -27.64 1.21 -21.87
N LEU A 518 -27.92 1.72 -20.66
CA LEU A 518 -26.95 2.42 -19.82
C LEU A 518 -26.19 1.47 -18.89
N LEU A 519 -26.85 0.39 -18.45
CA LEU A 519 -26.33 -0.62 -17.55
C LEU A 519 -26.70 -2.04 -18.05
N PRO A 520 -25.89 -2.64 -18.95
CA PRO A 520 -26.20 -3.94 -19.55
C PRO A 520 -26.26 -5.11 -18.57
N ASP A 521 -25.62 -4.95 -17.40
CA ASP A 521 -25.58 -5.91 -16.31
C ASP A 521 -25.75 -5.17 -14.97
N ALA A 522 -26.88 -5.43 -14.31
CA ALA A 522 -27.26 -4.84 -13.02
C ALA A 522 -26.41 -5.35 -11.84
N ASP A 523 -25.64 -6.42 -12.05
CA ASP A 523 -24.80 -7.07 -11.05
C ASP A 523 -23.31 -6.70 -11.22
N VAL A 524 -22.97 -5.84 -12.19
CA VAL A 524 -21.60 -5.29 -12.33
C VAL A 524 -21.23 -4.49 -11.10
N ASP A 525 -19.96 -4.56 -10.71
CA ASP A 525 -19.43 -3.81 -9.58
C ASP A 525 -19.76 -2.30 -9.73
N PRO A 526 -20.51 -1.71 -8.79
CA PRO A 526 -20.89 -0.31 -8.81
C PRO A 526 -19.74 0.67 -8.98
N ASP A 527 -18.54 0.27 -8.56
CA ASP A 527 -17.34 1.10 -8.63
C ASP A 527 -16.72 1.18 -10.03
N THR A 528 -17.10 0.28 -10.93
CA THR A 528 -16.59 0.25 -12.31
C THR A 528 -17.29 1.21 -13.26
N LEU A 529 -18.44 1.78 -12.88
CA LEU A 529 -19.13 2.79 -13.69
C LEU A 529 -18.48 4.17 -13.55
N THR A 530 -18.25 4.83 -14.67
CA THR A 530 -17.81 6.24 -14.71
C THR A 530 -18.88 7.17 -14.13
N LEU A 531 -18.48 8.34 -13.62
CA LEU A 531 -19.42 9.35 -13.10
C LEU A 531 -20.50 9.72 -14.13
N ALA A 532 -20.13 9.82 -15.42
CA ALA A 532 -21.07 10.10 -16.50
C ALA A 532 -22.14 8.99 -16.64
N GLN A 533 -21.73 7.72 -16.55
CA GLN A 533 -22.66 6.59 -16.56
C GLN A 533 -23.53 6.55 -15.30
N ARG A 534 -22.98 6.87 -14.12
CA ARG A 534 -23.76 6.96 -12.86
C ARG A 534 -24.81 8.06 -12.92
N MET A 535 -24.45 9.25 -13.42
CA MET A 535 -25.40 10.35 -13.60
C MET A 535 -26.48 10.02 -14.63
N ALA A 536 -26.10 9.44 -15.77
CA ALA A 536 -27.06 9.01 -16.79
C ALA A 536 -28.03 7.95 -16.25
N LEU A 537 -27.54 6.97 -15.48
CA LEU A 537 -28.35 5.93 -14.84
C LEU A 537 -29.31 6.51 -13.79
N ARG A 538 -28.82 7.44 -12.93
CA ARG A 538 -29.67 8.15 -11.96
C ARG A 538 -30.76 8.95 -12.66
N ASP A 539 -30.39 9.73 -13.67
CA ASP A 539 -31.33 10.58 -14.40
C ASP A 539 -32.36 9.73 -15.17
N ALA A 540 -31.96 8.56 -15.69
CA ALA A 540 -32.86 7.59 -16.29
C ALA A 540 -33.86 6.99 -15.28
N LEU A 541 -33.41 6.64 -14.06
CA LEU A 541 -34.29 6.15 -12.98
C LEU A 541 -35.24 7.24 -12.46
N VAL A 542 -34.75 8.46 -12.23
CA VAL A 542 -35.58 9.60 -11.75
C VAL A 542 -36.64 10.00 -12.78
N SER A 543 -36.28 9.96 -14.08
CA SER A 543 -37.19 10.30 -15.18
C SER A 543 -38.05 9.12 -15.65
N HIS A 544 -37.97 7.96 -15.01
CA HIS A 544 -38.81 6.82 -15.36
C HIS A 544 -40.27 7.12 -14.98
N PRO A 545 -41.25 6.91 -15.89
CA PRO A 545 -42.66 7.21 -15.63
C PRO A 545 -43.20 6.45 -14.40
N ASP A 546 -42.81 5.18 -14.27
CA ASP A 546 -43.29 4.30 -13.18
C ASP A 546 -42.50 4.40 -11.87
N ALA A 547 -41.48 5.28 -11.78
CA ALA A 547 -40.76 5.48 -10.52
C ALA A 547 -41.66 6.08 -9.44
N SER A 548 -41.65 5.52 -8.24
CA SER A 548 -42.39 6.03 -7.08
C SER A 548 -41.86 7.41 -6.66
N ASN A 549 -42.69 8.18 -5.96
CA ASN A 549 -42.24 9.42 -5.36
C ASN A 549 -41.19 9.16 -4.29
N ALA A 550 -41.28 8.04 -3.55
CA ALA A 550 -40.26 7.62 -2.60
C ALA A 550 -38.90 7.39 -3.27
N LEU A 551 -38.85 6.67 -4.40
CA LEU A 551 -37.62 6.44 -5.16
C LEU A 551 -37.11 7.72 -5.82
N ARG A 552 -37.99 8.53 -6.40
CA ARG A 552 -37.62 9.86 -6.92
C ARG A 552 -37.08 10.74 -5.82
N GLN A 553 -37.65 10.73 -4.62
CA GLN A 553 -37.17 11.50 -3.48
C GLN A 553 -35.84 10.96 -2.96
N ALA A 554 -35.65 9.64 -2.89
CA ALA A 554 -34.36 9.04 -2.54
C ALA A 554 -33.25 9.39 -3.54
N LEU A 555 -33.59 9.53 -4.83
CA LEU A 555 -32.66 9.90 -5.91
C LEU A 555 -32.54 11.42 -6.14
N ARG A 556 -33.52 12.24 -5.69
CA ARG A 556 -33.56 13.72 -5.76
C ARG A 556 -33.14 14.40 -4.48
N ALA A 557 -33.16 13.70 -3.35
CA ALA A 557 -32.59 14.19 -2.11
C ALA A 557 -31.21 14.74 -2.50
N PRO A 558 -30.89 16.00 -2.15
CA PRO A 558 -29.50 16.39 -2.23
C PRO A 558 -28.75 15.28 -1.49
N PRO A 559 -27.54 14.87 -1.93
CA PRO A 559 -26.71 14.07 -1.05
C PRO A 559 -26.86 14.72 0.34
N SER A 560 -27.00 13.91 1.41
CA SER A 560 -26.80 14.40 2.78
C SER A 560 -25.74 15.51 2.72
N PRO A 561 -25.79 16.58 3.55
CA PRO A 561 -24.63 17.47 3.63
C PRO A 561 -23.44 16.51 3.58
N PRO A 562 -22.45 16.70 2.67
CA PRO A 562 -21.35 15.75 2.64
C PRO A 562 -20.81 15.64 4.08
N PRO A 563 -19.78 14.89 4.42
CA PRO A 563 -19.15 15.18 5.72
C PRO A 563 -18.91 16.73 5.86
N ALA A 564 -19.78 17.54 6.51
CA ALA A 564 -19.96 19.00 6.32
C ALA A 564 -20.51 19.43 4.92
N GLN A 565 -20.16 20.54 4.24
CA GLN A 565 -19.95 20.37 2.78
C GLN A 565 -18.87 19.30 2.65
N PRO A 566 -17.64 19.55 2.30
CA PRO A 566 -16.75 19.43 3.45
C PRO A 566 -16.45 20.71 4.20
N ALA A 567 -17.46 21.58 4.37
CA ALA A 567 -17.23 22.99 4.06
C ALA A 567 -16.74 23.04 2.59
N MET A 568 -16.12 24.10 2.07
CA MET A 568 -14.97 23.73 1.23
C MET A 568 -14.17 22.73 2.06
N LEU A 569 -13.89 21.45 1.66
CA LEU A 569 -13.12 20.51 2.53
C LEU A 569 -12.15 21.36 3.30
N SER A 570 -12.49 21.62 4.58
CA SER A 570 -11.77 22.63 5.35
C SER A 570 -10.34 22.27 5.09
N SER A 571 -9.48 23.11 4.52
CA SER A 571 -8.29 22.72 3.72
C SER A 571 -7.82 21.25 3.88
N MET A 572 -7.61 20.83 5.13
CA MET A 572 -7.65 19.44 5.67
C MET A 572 -8.50 18.36 5.00
N GLY A 573 -9.81 18.48 4.79
CA GLY A 573 -10.53 17.40 4.12
C GLY A 573 -10.11 17.26 2.65
N ARG A 574 -9.73 18.36 1.97
CA ARG A 574 -9.35 18.43 0.54
C ARG A 574 -8.03 17.70 0.42
N LEU A 575 -7.19 17.92 1.42
CA LEU A 575 -6.01 17.12 1.70
C LEU A 575 -6.37 15.64 1.95
N HIS A 576 -7.31 15.29 2.84
CA HIS A 576 -7.65 13.88 3.17
C HIS A 576 -8.24 13.11 1.99
N LEU A 577 -9.15 13.72 1.22
CA LEU A 577 -9.74 13.11 0.04
C LEU A 577 -8.71 12.99 -1.09
N ALA A 578 -7.83 13.98 -1.28
CA ALA A 578 -6.70 13.86 -2.20
C ALA A 578 -5.72 12.76 -1.77
N GLN A 579 -5.43 12.65 -0.46
CA GLN A 579 -4.64 11.57 0.15
C GLN A 579 -5.36 10.21 0.14
N ALA A 580 -6.67 10.12 -0.09
CA ALA A 580 -7.39 8.84 -0.18
C ALA A 580 -7.57 8.37 -1.64
N LEU A 581 -7.73 9.32 -2.58
CA LEU A 581 -7.84 9.04 -4.02
C LEU A 581 -6.47 8.81 -4.68
N ALA A 582 -5.44 9.45 -4.14
CA ALA A 582 -4.05 9.22 -4.48
C ALA A 582 -3.27 9.14 -3.16
N PRO A 583 -3.41 8.03 -2.41
CA PRO A 583 -2.61 7.82 -1.21
C PRO A 583 -1.16 7.98 -1.58
N LYS A 584 -0.57 9.08 -1.10
CA LYS A 584 0.84 9.33 -1.27
C LYS A 584 1.50 8.23 -0.49
N THR A 585 2.01 7.21 -1.19
CA THR A 585 2.82 6.17 -0.58
C THR A 585 3.84 6.90 0.29
N PRO A 586 3.85 6.64 1.62
CA PRO A 586 4.74 7.37 2.49
C PRO A 586 6.14 7.23 1.94
N GLU A 587 6.80 8.35 1.71
CA GLU A 587 8.20 8.32 1.29
C GLU A 587 8.95 7.51 2.35
N PRO A 588 9.71 6.47 1.96
CA PRO A 588 10.51 5.74 2.92
C PRO A 588 11.33 6.74 3.72
N LEU A 589 11.41 6.58 5.04
CA LEU A 589 12.29 7.46 5.82
C LEU A 589 13.76 7.14 5.57
N MET A 590 14.02 5.85 5.30
CA MET A 590 15.35 5.30 5.11
C MET A 590 15.39 4.39 3.88
N ARG A 591 16.50 4.45 3.16
CA ARG A 591 17.00 3.51 2.17
C ARG A 591 17.92 2.50 2.87
N ARG A 592 17.74 1.22 2.57
CA ARG A 592 18.61 0.13 3.05
C ARG A 592 19.59 -0.23 1.96
N LEU A 593 20.89 -0.19 2.26
CA LEU A 593 21.97 -0.53 1.33
C LEU A 593 22.92 -1.52 2.00
N ARG A 594 23.20 -2.63 1.34
CA ARG A 594 24.27 -3.55 1.74
C ARG A 594 25.62 -2.85 1.56
N ILE A 595 26.48 -3.04 2.55
CA ILE A 595 27.85 -2.51 2.60
C ILE A 595 28.79 -3.59 3.10
N PHE A 596 30.08 -3.44 2.83
CA PHE A 596 31.08 -4.20 3.59
C PHE A 596 31.20 -3.58 4.99
N ALA A 597 31.14 -4.42 6.02
CA ALA A 597 31.43 -4.02 7.39
C ALA A 597 32.95 -3.90 7.59
N TYR A 598 33.72 -4.86 7.07
CA TYR A 598 35.18 -4.90 7.16
C TYR A 598 35.82 -4.92 5.77
N ASP A 599 37.16 -4.91 5.72
CA ASP A 599 37.88 -5.01 4.45
C ASP A 599 37.49 -6.30 3.70
N PRO A 600 37.22 -6.23 2.38
CA PRO A 600 36.79 -7.39 1.58
C PRO A 600 37.73 -8.60 1.66
N SER A 601 39.03 -8.39 1.89
CA SER A 601 40.01 -9.46 2.06
C SER A 601 39.66 -10.44 3.19
N LEU A 602 38.87 -10.01 4.17
CA LEU A 602 38.41 -10.83 5.29
C LEU A 602 37.20 -11.68 4.96
N GLY A 603 36.43 -11.38 3.92
CA GLY A 603 35.30 -12.21 3.47
C GLY A 603 35.72 -13.59 2.94
N ARG A 604 37.02 -13.89 2.92
CA ARG A 604 37.62 -15.09 2.33
C ARG A 604 37.78 -16.24 3.32
N SER A 605 37.60 -16.00 4.63
CA SER A 605 37.53 -17.05 5.64
C SER A 605 36.09 -17.37 6.02
N LEU A 606 35.77 -18.65 6.22
CA LEU A 606 34.44 -19.10 6.65
C LEU A 606 34.05 -18.52 8.01
N ASP A 607 35.03 -18.26 8.88
CA ASP A 607 34.81 -17.72 10.22
C ASP A 607 34.35 -16.25 10.18
N THR A 608 34.71 -15.52 9.14
CA THR A 608 34.46 -14.08 8.97
C THR A 608 33.40 -13.76 7.89
N LEU A 609 32.99 -14.74 7.09
CA LEU A 609 31.99 -14.57 6.02
C LEU A 609 30.65 -14.01 6.53
N SER A 610 30.21 -14.48 7.71
CA SER A 610 28.92 -14.07 8.30
C SER A 610 28.91 -12.65 8.88
N ILE A 611 30.08 -12.02 9.04
CA ILE A 611 30.24 -10.70 9.67
C ILE A 611 30.76 -9.63 8.71
N ASN A 612 31.19 -10.02 7.50
CA ASN A 612 31.79 -9.10 6.54
C ASN A 612 30.77 -8.19 5.82
N GLU A 613 29.50 -8.58 5.81
CA GLU A 613 28.43 -7.84 5.15
C GLU A 613 27.42 -7.33 6.19
N THR A 614 26.97 -6.08 6.02
CA THR A 614 25.87 -5.53 6.84
C THR A 614 24.99 -4.60 6.00
N VAL A 615 23.86 -4.20 6.54
CA VAL A 615 22.90 -3.32 5.86
C VAL A 615 22.86 -1.96 6.56
N ALA A 616 23.38 -0.95 5.87
CA ALA A 616 23.28 0.44 6.31
C ALA A 616 21.88 1.00 6.04
N GLN A 617 21.29 1.63 7.06
CA GLN A 617 20.07 2.43 6.92
C GLN A 617 20.47 3.90 6.74
N ILE A 618 20.16 4.46 5.57
CA ILE A 618 20.51 5.82 5.17
C ILE A 618 19.23 6.59 4.90
N ARG A 619 19.17 7.86 5.23
CA ARG A 619 18.08 8.78 4.91
C ARG A 619 17.68 8.67 3.45
N TRP A 620 16.37 8.63 3.23
CA TRP A 620 15.83 8.65 1.89
C TRP A 620 15.96 10.02 1.23
N GLU A 621 16.49 10.03 0.01
CA GLU A 621 16.53 11.21 -0.85
C GLU A 621 15.59 11.01 -2.04
N PRO A 622 14.46 11.77 -2.14
CA PRO A 622 13.38 11.46 -3.08
C PRO A 622 13.72 11.70 -4.55
N LYS A 623 14.80 12.45 -4.86
CA LYS A 623 15.23 12.78 -6.22
C LYS A 623 16.65 12.30 -6.53
N LEU A 624 17.10 11.23 -5.85
CA LEU A 624 18.43 10.65 -6.05
C LEU A 624 18.61 10.17 -7.49
N GLN A 625 19.54 10.78 -8.23
CA GLN A 625 19.87 10.41 -9.62
C GLN A 625 20.92 9.28 -9.67
N PRO A 626 21.03 8.53 -10.79
CA PRO A 626 22.09 7.54 -10.98
C PRO A 626 23.50 8.13 -10.82
N GLY A 627 24.43 7.34 -10.29
CA GLY A 627 25.75 7.84 -9.88
C GLY A 627 25.52 8.70 -8.64
N PRO A 628 25.10 8.05 -7.54
CA PRO A 628 24.11 8.56 -6.61
C PRO A 628 24.35 10.04 -6.31
N SER A 629 23.49 10.87 -6.91
CA SER A 629 23.58 12.33 -6.87
C SER A 629 22.33 12.86 -6.18
N GLY A 630 22.52 13.25 -4.92
CA GLY A 630 21.49 13.66 -3.98
C GLY A 630 21.61 15.14 -3.60
N GLU A 631 21.20 15.53 -2.40
CA GLU A 631 21.36 16.88 -1.86
C GLU A 631 22.75 17.13 -1.26
N TYR A 632 23.44 16.07 -0.82
CA TYR A 632 24.75 16.17 -0.16
C TYR A 632 25.92 15.75 -1.05
N LEU A 633 25.74 14.68 -1.81
CA LEU A 633 26.82 13.97 -2.47
C LEU A 633 26.52 13.80 -3.96
N GLU A 634 27.58 13.77 -4.75
CA GLU A 634 27.56 13.44 -6.17
C GLU A 634 28.67 12.41 -6.43
N VAL A 635 28.32 11.16 -6.71
CA VAL A 635 29.31 10.11 -6.98
C VAL A 635 29.61 10.04 -8.47
N ILE A 636 30.86 10.34 -8.83
CA ILE A 636 31.34 10.39 -10.21
C ILE A 636 32.44 9.36 -10.37
N ASP A 637 32.14 8.27 -11.07
CA ASP A 637 33.05 7.14 -11.19
C ASP A 637 33.83 7.14 -12.52
N VAL A 638 34.82 8.02 -12.59
CA VAL A 638 35.77 8.10 -13.69
C VAL A 638 37.10 7.56 -13.20
N ASP A 639 37.67 6.59 -13.91
CA ASP A 639 39.01 6.06 -13.69
C ASP A 639 39.98 6.64 -14.73
N PRO A 640 40.77 7.66 -14.38
CA PRO A 640 41.72 8.27 -15.30
C PRO A 640 42.82 7.32 -15.74
N ALA A 641 43.18 6.32 -14.91
CA ALA A 641 44.27 5.40 -15.21
C ALA A 641 43.87 4.41 -16.32
N SER A 642 42.59 4.01 -16.34
CA SER A 642 42.01 3.16 -17.39
C SER A 642 41.35 3.96 -18.52
N GLY A 643 41.25 5.29 -18.41
CA GLY A 643 40.55 6.13 -19.38
C GLY A 643 39.04 5.84 -19.49
N CYS A 644 38.45 5.25 -18.44
CA CYS A 644 37.08 4.73 -18.44
C CYS A 644 36.17 5.55 -17.51
N CYS A 645 34.89 5.63 -17.87
CA CYS A 645 33.82 6.13 -17.00
C CYS A 645 32.88 4.95 -16.72
N TYR A 646 32.82 4.50 -15.47
CA TYR A 646 32.00 3.34 -15.11
C TYR A 646 30.51 3.69 -15.09
N ALA A 647 29.67 2.71 -15.38
CA ALA A 647 28.22 2.93 -15.42
C ALA A 647 27.71 3.41 -14.04
N PRO A 648 26.93 4.49 -13.99
CA PRO A 648 26.38 4.98 -12.73
C PRO A 648 25.40 3.97 -12.12
N VAL A 649 25.49 3.73 -10.81
CA VAL A 649 24.48 2.93 -10.10
C VAL A 649 23.20 3.74 -9.89
N ASP A 650 22.05 3.18 -10.28
CA ASP A 650 20.74 3.75 -9.98
C ASP A 650 20.15 3.10 -8.74
N LEU A 651 20.45 3.67 -7.56
CA LEU A 651 19.92 3.14 -6.30
C LEU A 651 18.38 3.22 -6.25
N SER A 652 17.73 4.09 -7.02
CA SER A 652 16.27 4.22 -7.07
C SER A 652 15.60 3.18 -7.97
N HIS A 653 16.38 2.31 -8.64
CA HIS A 653 15.86 1.24 -9.47
C HIS A 653 15.03 0.25 -8.64
N PRO A 654 13.80 -0.15 -9.06
CA PRO A 654 12.90 -1.01 -8.27
C PRO A 654 13.54 -2.33 -7.79
N ASN A 655 14.37 -2.96 -8.63
CA ASN A 655 15.07 -4.20 -8.26
C ASN A 655 16.07 -4.00 -7.11
N LEU A 656 16.79 -2.87 -7.08
CA LEU A 656 17.75 -2.58 -6.01
C LEU A 656 17.03 -2.16 -4.73
N LEU A 657 15.89 -1.47 -4.84
CA LEU A 657 15.03 -1.16 -3.69
C LEU A 657 14.50 -2.44 -3.00
N ALA A 658 14.18 -3.47 -3.78
CA ALA A 658 13.70 -4.76 -3.27
C ALA A 658 14.80 -5.62 -2.63
N SER A 659 16.07 -5.42 -2.99
CA SER A 659 17.21 -6.25 -2.54
C SER A 659 18.11 -5.63 -1.46
N ASP A 660 17.73 -4.48 -0.91
CA ASP A 660 18.58 -3.65 -0.06
C ASP A 660 19.87 -3.21 -0.77
N GLY A 661 19.78 -2.85 -2.06
CA GLY A 661 20.92 -2.47 -2.91
C GLY A 661 21.60 -3.64 -3.62
N LEU A 662 22.76 -3.36 -4.23
CA LEU A 662 23.66 -4.36 -4.80
C LEU A 662 24.30 -5.19 -3.69
N ALA A 663 24.50 -6.49 -3.96
CA ALA A 663 25.29 -7.34 -3.09
C ALA A 663 26.76 -6.87 -3.03
N PRO A 664 27.43 -6.96 -1.87
CA PRO A 664 28.85 -6.60 -1.75
C PRO A 664 29.73 -7.33 -2.76
N SER A 665 30.61 -6.58 -3.43
CA SER A 665 31.43 -7.08 -4.53
C SER A 665 32.69 -6.25 -4.71
N GLU A 666 33.84 -6.92 -4.79
CA GLU A 666 35.15 -6.31 -5.10
C GLU A 666 35.33 -5.99 -6.59
N SER A 667 34.52 -6.61 -7.47
CA SER A 667 34.69 -6.55 -8.92
C SER A 667 33.67 -5.67 -9.63
N ASN A 668 32.64 -5.20 -8.92
CA ASN A 668 31.56 -4.39 -9.48
C ASN A 668 31.72 -2.90 -9.10
N PRO A 669 32.14 -2.02 -10.04
CA PRO A 669 32.26 -0.59 -9.78
C PRO A 669 30.96 0.08 -9.31
N GLN A 670 29.79 -0.43 -9.73
CA GLN A 670 28.50 0.09 -9.24
C GLN A 670 28.31 -0.16 -7.74
N PHE A 671 28.84 -1.26 -7.21
CA PHE A 671 28.84 -1.49 -5.76
C PHE A 671 29.81 -0.53 -5.05
N HIS A 672 30.97 -0.21 -5.66
CA HIS A 672 31.91 0.76 -5.07
C HIS A 672 31.24 2.14 -4.92
N GLN A 673 30.45 2.56 -5.93
CA GLN A 673 29.63 3.76 -5.87
C GLN A 673 28.56 3.70 -4.76
N GLN A 674 27.89 2.55 -4.59
CA GLN A 674 26.93 2.33 -3.50
C GLN A 674 27.60 2.44 -2.13
N MET A 675 28.76 1.80 -1.96
CA MET A 675 29.54 1.76 -0.72
C MET A 675 29.92 3.17 -0.27
N VAL A 676 30.57 3.95 -1.15
CA VAL A 676 31.03 5.29 -0.78
C VAL A 676 29.88 6.23 -0.46
N TYR A 677 28.76 6.13 -1.20
CA TYR A 677 27.57 6.94 -0.95
C TYR A 677 26.93 6.57 0.39
N ALA A 678 26.77 5.27 0.66
CA ALA A 678 26.15 4.76 1.88
C ALA A 678 26.84 5.28 3.14
N ILE A 679 28.16 5.14 3.19
CA ILE A 679 28.96 5.51 4.36
C ILE A 679 29.02 7.02 4.52
N SER A 680 29.28 7.76 3.43
CA SER A 680 29.37 9.22 3.48
C SER A 680 28.06 9.85 3.94
N MET A 681 26.91 9.36 3.44
CA MET A 681 25.61 9.83 3.91
C MET A 681 25.37 9.47 5.38
N LYS A 682 25.86 8.31 5.83
CA LYS A 682 25.76 7.92 7.24
C LYS A 682 26.57 8.85 8.15
N THR A 683 27.78 9.22 7.73
CA THR A 683 28.60 10.21 8.43
C THR A 683 27.88 11.55 8.51
N VAL A 684 27.28 12.03 7.42
CA VAL A 684 26.48 13.26 7.41
C VAL A 684 25.33 13.19 8.42
N GLU A 685 24.58 12.08 8.49
CA GLU A 685 23.49 11.90 9.45
C GLU A 685 23.95 11.98 10.91
N HIS A 686 25.09 11.37 11.24
CA HIS A 686 25.66 11.46 12.58
C HIS A 686 25.96 12.92 12.95
N PHE A 687 26.51 13.68 12.00
CA PHE A 687 26.77 15.11 12.23
C PHE A 687 25.51 15.91 12.47
N GLU A 688 24.50 15.74 11.62
CA GLU A 688 23.28 16.54 11.73
C GLU A 688 22.49 16.20 12.98
N LYS A 689 22.41 14.92 13.33
CA LYS A 689 21.76 14.45 14.57
C LYS A 689 22.45 15.00 15.81
N ALA A 690 23.78 15.00 15.84
CA ALA A 690 24.54 15.52 16.97
C ALA A 690 24.44 17.06 17.05
N LEU A 691 24.61 17.76 15.94
CA LEU A 691 24.61 19.23 15.90
C LEU A 691 23.20 19.84 16.03
N GLY A 692 22.15 19.10 15.64
CA GLY A 692 20.77 19.56 15.68
C GLY A 692 20.40 20.51 14.52
N ARG A 693 21.13 20.44 13.41
CA ARG A 693 20.94 21.28 12.21
C ARG A 693 21.53 20.62 10.97
N VAL A 694 21.12 21.05 9.77
CA VAL A 694 21.77 20.57 8.54
C VAL A 694 23.23 21.02 8.43
N SER A 695 24.09 20.14 7.91
CA SER A 695 25.52 20.37 7.74
C SER A 695 25.81 21.08 6.41
N LEU A 696 26.70 22.07 6.40
CA LEU A 696 27.10 22.80 5.19
C LEU A 696 28.51 22.39 4.75
N TRP A 697 28.71 22.27 3.44
CA TRP A 697 30.05 22.14 2.87
C TRP A 697 30.76 23.50 2.87
N ALA A 698 32.09 23.47 2.93
CA ALA A 698 32.88 24.68 2.80
C ALA A 698 32.59 25.38 1.45
N PRO A 699 32.29 26.69 1.45
CA PRO A 699 32.01 27.41 0.21
C PRO A 699 33.26 27.50 -0.66
N ARG A 700 33.04 27.57 -1.98
CA ARG A 700 34.13 27.80 -2.94
C ARG A 700 34.43 29.30 -3.03
N VAL A 701 35.70 29.67 -2.97
CA VAL A 701 36.12 31.06 -3.21
C VAL A 701 36.24 31.27 -4.72
N ILE A 702 35.61 32.32 -5.24
CA ILE A 702 35.69 32.72 -6.64
C ILE A 702 36.27 34.13 -6.71
N GLU A 703 37.26 34.30 -7.57
CA GLU A 703 37.87 35.60 -7.84
C GLU A 703 37.14 36.25 -9.02
N GLN A 704 36.64 37.46 -8.80
CA GLN A 704 36.03 38.28 -9.84
C GLN A 704 36.90 39.53 -10.04
N THR A 705 37.45 39.67 -11.24
CA THR A 705 38.22 40.85 -11.63
C THR A 705 37.27 41.94 -12.11
N SER A 706 37.20 43.04 -11.38
CA SER A 706 36.57 44.30 -11.78
C SER A 706 37.64 45.35 -12.10
N VAL A 707 37.23 46.48 -12.67
CA VAL A 707 38.09 47.65 -12.83
C VAL A 707 37.57 48.72 -11.86
N ASP A 708 38.46 49.30 -11.05
CA ASP A 708 38.06 50.40 -10.17
C ASP A 708 37.80 51.70 -10.96
N ALA A 709 37.32 52.74 -10.27
CA ALA A 709 37.06 54.05 -10.88
C ALA A 709 38.31 54.73 -11.47
N ALA A 710 39.52 54.24 -11.15
CA ALA A 710 40.80 54.71 -11.66
C ALA A 710 41.37 53.82 -12.79
N GLY A 711 40.62 52.81 -13.25
CA GLY A 711 41.05 51.89 -14.32
C GLY A 711 42.02 50.80 -13.88
N LYS A 712 42.23 50.59 -12.57
CA LYS A 712 43.08 49.55 -12.03
C LYS A 712 42.28 48.24 -11.85
N PRO A 713 42.81 47.08 -12.29
CA PRO A 713 42.16 45.80 -12.04
C PRO A 713 42.11 45.53 -10.53
N THR A 714 40.91 45.30 -10.02
CA THR A 714 40.60 44.94 -8.64
C THR A 714 40.04 43.53 -8.61
N VAL A 715 40.66 42.63 -7.85
CA VAL A 715 40.18 41.26 -7.67
C VAL A 715 39.35 41.19 -6.41
N THR A 716 38.05 40.92 -6.56
CA THR A 716 37.13 40.72 -5.43
C THR A 716 36.87 39.24 -5.23
N LYS A 717 37.02 38.76 -3.99
CA LYS A 717 36.76 37.36 -3.62
C LYS A 717 35.32 37.18 -3.15
N HIS A 718 34.57 36.30 -3.83
CA HIS A 718 33.20 35.94 -3.46
C HIS A 718 33.10 34.49 -3.02
N LEU A 719 32.24 34.21 -2.04
CA LEU A 719 31.94 32.85 -1.60
C LEU A 719 30.76 32.30 -2.40
N ARG A 720 30.95 31.15 -3.05
CA ARG A 720 29.90 30.40 -3.73
C ARG A 720 29.49 29.19 -2.91
N TYR A 721 28.18 28.98 -2.76
CA TYR A 721 27.61 27.78 -2.18
C TYR A 721 28.07 26.51 -2.92
N VAL A 722 28.33 25.45 -2.16
CA VAL A 722 28.66 24.12 -2.66
C VAL A 722 27.54 23.18 -2.24
N GLN A 723 26.77 22.70 -3.20
CA GLN A 723 25.65 21.79 -2.93
C GLN A 723 26.17 20.37 -2.68
N HIS A 724 26.94 19.82 -3.61
CA HIS A 724 27.44 18.44 -3.52
C HIS A 724 28.92 18.39 -3.20
N LEU A 725 29.28 17.51 -2.27
CA LEU A 725 30.63 16.96 -2.14
C LEU A 725 30.76 15.88 -3.21
N ARG A 726 31.74 16.01 -4.10
CA ARG A 726 31.98 15.02 -5.14
C ARG A 726 32.78 13.86 -4.60
N ILE A 727 32.44 12.64 -4.99
CA ILE A 727 33.19 11.45 -4.59
C ILE A 727 33.62 10.70 -5.84
N TYR A 728 34.92 10.41 -5.93
CA TYR A 728 35.53 9.68 -7.03
C TYR A 728 36.08 8.35 -6.49
N PRO A 729 35.35 7.23 -6.63
CA PRO A 729 35.76 5.92 -6.11
C PRO A 729 37.08 5.39 -6.68
N HIS A 730 37.39 5.74 -7.95
CA HIS A 730 38.58 5.30 -8.67
C HIS A 730 39.40 6.51 -9.16
N ALA A 731 39.60 7.52 -8.31
CA ALA A 731 40.20 8.80 -8.67
C ALA A 731 41.66 8.69 -9.16
N LEU A 732 42.43 7.77 -8.57
CA LEU A 732 43.86 7.64 -8.79
C LEU A 732 44.35 6.21 -8.53
N ARG A 733 45.35 5.78 -9.30
CA ARG A 733 46.02 4.49 -9.09
C ARG A 733 47.21 4.64 -8.14
N ALA A 734 46.92 4.90 -6.86
CA ALA A 734 47.93 4.96 -5.80
C ALA A 734 47.36 4.46 -4.46
N GLU A 735 48.25 4.12 -3.54
CA GLU A 735 47.97 3.76 -2.15
C GLU A 735 47.63 5.02 -1.33
N ASN A 736 46.61 5.77 -1.77
CA ASN A 736 46.21 7.03 -1.15
C ASN A 736 44.71 7.30 -1.34
N ALA A 737 44.10 7.92 -0.33
CA ALA A 737 42.74 8.43 -0.33
C ALA A 737 42.75 9.76 0.43
N TYR A 738 42.10 10.81 -0.10
CA TYR A 738 42.07 12.10 0.59
C TYR A 738 40.88 12.98 0.18
N TYR A 739 40.44 13.84 1.09
CA TYR A 739 39.61 15.01 0.80
C TYR A 739 40.44 16.14 0.18
N SER A 740 40.07 16.58 -1.03
CA SER A 740 40.60 17.79 -1.67
C SER A 740 39.72 19.00 -1.34
N PRO A 741 40.21 19.97 -0.54
CA PRO A 741 39.42 21.15 -0.21
C PRO A 741 39.31 22.13 -1.37
N GLU A 742 40.25 22.13 -2.33
CA GLU A 742 40.17 22.99 -3.51
C GLU A 742 39.06 22.50 -4.44
N LYS A 743 39.06 21.20 -4.75
CA LYS A 743 38.05 20.59 -5.62
C LYS A 743 36.71 20.42 -4.92
N LYS A 744 36.70 20.38 -3.58
CA LYS A 744 35.56 19.96 -2.74
C LYS A 744 35.12 18.55 -3.14
N ALA A 745 36.08 17.62 -3.09
CA ALA A 745 35.89 16.25 -3.53
C ALA A 745 36.68 15.24 -2.71
N LEU A 746 36.15 14.03 -2.53
CA LEU A 746 36.88 12.87 -2.05
C LEU A 746 37.53 12.16 -3.24
N LEU A 747 38.83 11.92 -3.15
CA LEU A 747 39.61 11.24 -4.16
C LEU A 747 40.12 9.92 -3.58
N LEU A 748 39.49 8.81 -3.99
CA LEU A 748 39.77 7.48 -3.46
C LEU A 748 40.62 6.70 -4.47
N GLY A 749 41.71 6.11 -3.97
CA GLY A 749 42.68 5.39 -4.80
C GLY A 749 42.52 3.88 -4.79
N TYR A 750 43.21 3.23 -5.72
CA TYR A 750 43.36 1.77 -5.78
C TYR A 750 44.76 1.36 -6.22
N PHE A 751 45.24 0.22 -5.75
CA PHE A 751 46.62 -0.26 -5.95
C PHE A 751 46.69 -1.78 -5.88
N ALA A 752 47.78 -2.38 -6.35
CA ALA A 752 47.97 -3.84 -6.25
C ALA A 752 48.54 -4.21 -4.88
N ALA A 753 47.97 -5.22 -4.22
CA ALA A 753 48.48 -5.75 -2.95
C ALA A 753 49.94 -6.23 -3.10
N ARG A 754 50.79 -5.99 -2.08
CA ARG A 754 52.19 -6.46 -2.09
C ARG A 754 52.24 -7.99 -1.96
N PRO A 755 53.10 -8.72 -2.71
CA PRO A 755 53.12 -10.19 -2.73
C PRO A 755 53.49 -10.91 -1.42
N GLU A 756 53.92 -10.19 -0.38
CA GLU A 756 54.67 -10.76 0.75
C GLU A 756 53.82 -11.38 1.88
N ALA A 757 52.48 -11.41 1.78
CA ALA A 757 51.62 -11.89 2.88
C ALA A 757 50.81 -13.18 2.60
N SER A 758 50.60 -13.62 1.35
CA SER A 758 49.61 -14.70 1.10
C SER A 758 49.85 -15.64 -0.07
N GLY A 759 50.91 -15.47 -0.88
CA GLY A 759 51.18 -16.36 -2.03
C GLY A 759 50.09 -16.35 -3.13
N LEU A 760 49.16 -15.38 -3.08
CA LEU A 760 48.08 -15.17 -4.03
C LEU A 760 48.49 -14.19 -5.15
N PRO A 761 47.84 -14.22 -6.33
CA PRO A 761 48.06 -13.24 -7.39
C PRO A 761 47.84 -11.79 -6.91
N THR A 762 48.54 -10.84 -7.55
CA THR A 762 48.44 -9.40 -7.29
C THR A 762 47.02 -8.88 -7.55
N GLU A 763 46.20 -8.84 -6.52
CA GLU A 763 44.83 -8.33 -6.60
C GLU A 763 44.76 -6.82 -6.32
N PRO A 764 43.85 -6.09 -7.00
CA PRO A 764 43.62 -4.68 -6.73
C PRO A 764 42.88 -4.49 -5.41
N VAL A 765 43.43 -3.66 -4.53
CA VAL A 765 42.77 -3.18 -3.32
C VAL A 765 42.16 -1.82 -3.61
N PHE A 766 40.90 -1.64 -3.23
CA PHE A 766 40.13 -0.41 -3.47
C PHE A 766 39.84 0.29 -2.13
N THR A 767 40.38 1.49 -1.95
CA THR A 767 40.09 2.29 -0.73
C THR A 767 38.60 2.66 -0.62
N ALA A 768 37.89 2.71 -1.76
CA ALA A 768 36.45 2.93 -1.82
C ALA A 768 35.60 1.80 -1.20
N LEU A 769 36.19 0.64 -0.94
CA LEU A 769 35.53 -0.48 -0.26
C LEU A 769 35.77 -0.50 1.25
N SER A 770 36.60 0.41 1.78
CA SER A 770 36.84 0.51 3.22
C SER A 770 35.80 1.43 3.87
N HIS A 771 35.06 0.89 4.83
CA HIS A 771 34.11 1.67 5.63
C HIS A 771 34.78 2.88 6.28
N ASP A 772 35.92 2.63 6.89
CA ASP A 772 36.55 3.59 7.77
C ASP A 772 37.26 4.69 6.99
N ILE A 773 37.94 4.37 5.87
CA ILE A 773 38.55 5.38 5.00
C ILE A 773 37.49 6.35 4.46
N VAL A 774 36.35 5.84 3.98
CA VAL A 774 35.30 6.71 3.43
C VAL A 774 34.72 7.61 4.52
N ALA A 775 34.49 7.08 5.74
CA ALA A 775 34.00 7.87 6.86
C ALA A 775 35.03 8.93 7.32
N HIS A 776 36.32 8.57 7.32
CA HIS A 776 37.45 9.45 7.65
C HIS A 776 37.50 10.65 6.70
N GLU A 777 37.55 10.39 5.39
CA GLU A 777 37.66 11.45 4.39
C GLU A 777 36.41 12.33 4.33
N THR A 778 35.23 11.74 4.53
CA THR A 778 33.98 12.51 4.63
C THR A 778 34.00 13.44 5.84
N THR A 779 34.62 13.02 6.95
CA THR A 779 34.75 13.83 8.16
C THR A 779 35.61 15.06 7.93
N HIS A 780 36.71 14.95 7.17
CA HIS A 780 37.52 16.11 6.77
C HIS A 780 36.68 17.16 6.02
N ALA A 781 35.82 16.72 5.09
CA ALA A 781 34.93 17.61 4.35
C ALA A 781 33.89 18.31 5.24
N LEU A 782 33.34 17.60 6.22
CA LEU A 782 32.39 18.15 7.20
C LEU A 782 33.07 19.14 8.15
N LEU A 783 34.28 18.83 8.61
CA LEU A 783 35.05 19.69 9.49
C LEU A 783 35.51 20.96 8.77
N ASP A 784 35.94 20.91 7.50
CA ASP A 784 36.23 22.10 6.69
C ASP A 784 34.98 22.99 6.50
N GLY A 785 33.80 22.36 6.42
CA GLY A 785 32.52 23.07 6.34
C GLY A 785 32.13 23.80 7.63
N LEU A 786 32.42 23.22 8.80
CA LEU A 786 32.12 23.79 10.11
C LEU A 786 33.19 24.78 10.59
N HIS A 787 34.46 24.37 10.56
CA HIS A 787 35.63 25.08 11.10
C HIS A 787 36.69 25.27 10.04
N ARG A 788 36.41 26.15 9.07
CA ARG A 788 37.26 26.37 7.89
C ARG A 788 38.71 26.77 8.20
N ARG A 789 38.97 27.30 9.41
CA ARG A 789 40.30 27.75 9.86
C ARG A 789 41.13 26.64 10.51
N PHE A 790 40.56 25.46 10.78
CA PHE A 790 41.32 24.34 11.34
C PHE A 790 42.23 23.66 10.30
N ARG A 791 42.12 24.05 9.02
CA ARG A 791 43.10 23.68 7.98
C ARG A 791 44.42 24.43 8.08
N GLU A 792 44.46 25.52 8.83
CA GLU A 792 45.64 26.36 8.95
C GLU A 792 46.51 25.84 10.11
N PRO A 793 47.75 25.38 9.86
CA PRO A 793 48.62 24.80 10.88
C PRO A 793 49.14 25.89 11.82
N THR A 794 48.30 26.31 12.76
CA THR A 794 48.58 27.36 13.73
C THR A 794 49.30 26.83 14.97
N ASN A 795 49.15 25.54 15.28
CA ASN A 795 49.91 24.82 16.29
C ASN A 795 49.96 23.30 15.91
N PRO A 796 50.79 22.48 16.58
CA PRO A 796 50.89 21.04 16.30
C PRO A 796 49.59 20.24 16.50
N ASP A 797 48.74 20.66 17.45
CA ASP A 797 47.48 20.00 17.76
C ASP A 797 46.44 20.20 16.64
N VAL A 798 46.51 21.25 15.82
CA VAL A 798 45.44 21.59 14.85
C VAL A 798 45.30 20.54 13.74
N LEU A 799 46.41 20.17 13.08
CA LEU A 799 46.40 19.11 12.06
C LEU A 799 46.19 17.73 12.70
N ALA A 800 46.78 17.51 13.88
CA ALA A 800 46.59 16.27 14.63
C ALA A 800 45.15 16.08 15.09
N PHE A 801 44.45 17.17 15.41
CA PHE A 801 43.02 17.17 15.76
C PHE A 801 42.17 16.81 14.55
N HIS A 802 42.50 17.34 13.37
CA HIS A 802 41.83 16.98 12.11
C HIS A 802 41.86 15.46 11.87
N GLU A 803 43.05 14.86 11.95
CA GLU A 803 43.21 13.41 11.79
C GLU A 803 42.52 12.62 12.90
N ALA A 804 42.80 12.97 14.16
CA ALA A 804 42.22 12.27 15.30
C ALA A 804 40.68 12.33 15.33
N PHE A 805 40.10 13.46 14.92
CA PHE A 805 38.66 13.62 14.88
C PHE A 805 38.03 12.76 13.77
N ALA A 806 38.67 12.68 12.61
CA ALA A 806 38.27 11.78 11.53
C ALA A 806 38.36 10.30 11.95
N ASP A 807 39.44 9.91 12.64
CA ASP A 807 39.60 8.57 13.23
C ASP A 807 38.50 8.25 14.25
N ILE A 808 38.20 9.19 15.17
CA ILE A 808 37.13 9.04 16.16
C ILE A 808 35.79 8.82 15.46
N VAL A 809 35.48 9.61 14.43
CA VAL A 809 34.21 9.46 13.70
C VAL A 809 34.15 8.10 13.00
N ALA A 810 35.20 7.71 12.26
CA ALA A 810 35.24 6.44 11.55
C ALA A 810 35.08 5.25 12.51
N LEU A 811 35.89 5.21 13.59
CA LEU A 811 35.88 4.15 14.60
C LEU A 811 34.52 4.01 15.29
N PHE A 812 33.96 5.11 15.82
CA PHE A 812 32.71 5.02 16.57
C PHE A 812 31.49 4.86 15.66
N GLN A 813 31.55 5.34 14.40
CA GLN A 813 30.53 5.02 13.41
C GLN A 813 30.52 3.53 13.11
N HIS A 814 31.69 2.92 12.94
CA HIS A 814 31.81 1.47 12.78
C HIS A 814 31.22 0.71 13.98
N PHE A 815 31.49 1.15 15.21
CA PHE A 815 30.93 0.53 16.42
C PHE A 815 29.41 0.73 16.57
N THR A 816 28.79 1.55 15.71
CA THR A 816 27.32 1.58 15.63
C THR A 816 26.73 0.43 14.80
N LEU A 817 27.56 -0.31 14.05
CA LEU A 817 27.16 -1.50 13.30
C LEU A 817 26.98 -2.69 14.25
N ARG A 818 25.72 -2.94 14.62
CA ARG A 818 25.34 -3.99 15.58
C ARG A 818 25.88 -5.37 15.21
N ASP A 819 25.74 -5.78 13.95
CA ASP A 819 26.10 -7.13 13.51
C ASP A 819 27.61 -7.39 13.61
N SER A 820 28.42 -6.40 13.21
CA SER A 820 29.88 -6.38 13.37
C SER A 820 30.27 -6.45 14.85
N LEU A 821 29.65 -5.65 15.71
CA LEU A 821 30.02 -5.61 17.13
C LEU A 821 29.56 -6.85 17.93
N ARG A 822 28.48 -7.51 17.49
CA ARG A 822 27.93 -8.68 18.19
C ARG A 822 28.88 -9.85 18.19
N SER A 823 29.50 -10.16 17.05
CA SER A 823 30.47 -11.25 16.93
C SER A 823 31.66 -11.03 17.87
N GLN A 824 32.12 -9.79 17.94
CA GLN A 824 33.19 -9.35 18.84
C GLN A 824 32.84 -9.54 20.31
N ILE A 825 31.60 -9.24 20.70
CA ILE A 825 31.15 -9.41 22.08
C ILE A 825 31.01 -10.88 22.47
N VAL A 826 30.61 -11.73 21.53
CA VAL A 826 30.55 -13.19 21.76
C VAL A 826 31.95 -13.77 21.94
N GLU A 827 32.89 -13.40 21.07
CA GLU A 827 34.28 -13.84 21.14
C GLU A 827 34.98 -13.34 22.41
N SER A 828 34.75 -12.07 22.77
CA SER A 828 35.28 -11.45 24.00
C SER A 828 34.65 -11.95 25.29
N ARG A 829 33.56 -12.69 25.18
CA ARG A 829 32.69 -13.05 26.31
C ARG A 829 32.26 -11.83 27.12
N GLY A 830 32.05 -10.70 26.44
CA GLY A 830 31.59 -9.44 27.03
C GLY A 830 32.69 -8.55 27.60
N ASP A 831 33.92 -9.05 27.72
CA ASP A 831 35.07 -8.30 28.19
C ASP A 831 35.87 -7.75 27.01
N LEU A 832 35.57 -6.52 26.62
CA LEU A 832 36.23 -5.84 25.51
C LEU A 832 37.72 -5.51 25.80
N THR A 833 38.23 -5.77 27.01
CA THR A 833 39.65 -5.58 27.36
C THR A 833 40.51 -6.81 27.05
N GLN A 834 39.89 -7.99 26.91
CA GLN A 834 40.56 -9.25 26.55
C GLN A 834 40.83 -9.30 25.04
N GLN A 835 41.68 -10.24 24.60
CA GLN A 835 41.99 -10.51 23.20
C GLN A 835 40.71 -10.57 22.36
N THR A 836 40.43 -9.46 21.69
CA THR A 836 39.26 -9.31 20.85
C THR A 836 39.70 -8.80 19.51
N LEU A 837 38.93 -9.14 18.49
CA LEU A 837 39.09 -8.51 17.21
C LEU A 837 38.74 -7.01 17.28
N LEU A 838 38.26 -6.41 18.39
CA LEU A 838 38.01 -4.96 18.50
C LEU A 838 39.27 -4.09 18.34
N PRO A 839 40.37 -4.37 19.08
CA PRO A 839 41.64 -3.79 18.74
C PRO A 839 42.22 -4.26 17.39
N SER A 840 41.80 -5.41 16.85
CA SER A 840 42.23 -5.84 15.51
C SER A 840 41.41 -5.26 14.36
N ILE A 841 40.19 -4.78 14.61
CA ILE A 841 39.43 -3.87 13.76
C ILE A 841 40.30 -2.62 13.70
N ALA A 842 40.77 -2.10 14.85
CA ALA A 842 41.83 -1.07 14.97
C ALA A 842 43.14 -1.40 14.21
N VAL A 843 43.55 -2.69 14.10
CA VAL A 843 44.71 -3.16 13.32
C VAL A 843 44.45 -3.17 11.81
N GLN A 844 43.21 -3.40 11.38
CA GLN A 844 42.82 -3.50 9.97
C GLN A 844 42.53 -2.15 9.31
N PHE A 845 42.36 -1.07 10.10
CA PHE A 845 42.22 0.31 9.59
C PHE A 845 43.33 0.70 8.60
N GLY A 846 44.53 0.09 8.66
CA GLY A 846 45.69 0.52 7.87
C GLY A 846 46.55 -0.56 7.25
N ALA A 847 46.12 -1.83 7.23
CA ALA A 847 46.97 -2.91 6.68
C ALA A 847 47.20 -2.78 5.16
N ALA A 848 46.31 -2.07 4.46
CA ALA A 848 46.41 -1.89 3.01
C ALA A 848 47.05 -0.55 2.60
N THR A 849 46.96 0.52 3.41
CA THR A 849 47.47 1.85 3.03
C THR A 849 48.55 2.45 3.95
N GLY A 850 48.87 1.81 5.08
CA GLY A 850 49.91 2.28 6.01
C GLY A 850 49.51 3.45 6.93
N HIS A 851 48.40 4.15 6.68
CA HIS A 851 48.01 5.39 7.37
C HIS A 851 47.60 5.24 8.86
N TYR A 852 47.26 4.04 9.34
CA TYR A 852 46.62 3.86 10.66
C TYR A 852 47.41 3.01 11.67
N GLY A 853 48.69 2.72 11.40
CA GLY A 853 49.56 1.99 12.33
C GLY A 853 49.76 2.71 13.68
N ALA A 854 49.67 4.04 13.68
CA ALA A 854 49.85 4.87 14.87
C ALA A 854 48.75 4.66 15.93
N LEU A 855 47.48 4.53 15.51
CA LEU A 855 46.36 4.27 16.42
C LEU A 855 46.48 2.89 17.06
N ARG A 856 46.82 1.88 16.25
CA ARG A 856 47.08 0.51 16.72
C ARG A 856 48.12 0.53 17.84
N ASP A 857 49.28 1.12 17.56
CA ASP A 857 50.41 1.13 18.49
C ASP A 857 50.11 1.95 19.77
N ALA A 858 49.15 2.87 19.72
CA ALA A 858 48.69 3.68 20.86
C ALA A 858 47.64 2.97 21.75
N ILE A 859 46.89 2.00 21.21
CA ILE A 859 45.87 1.25 21.97
C ILE A 859 46.43 -0.10 22.48
N GLY A 860 47.27 -0.79 21.72
CA GLY A 860 47.89 -2.05 22.14
C GLY A 860 48.78 -2.70 21.08
N LYS A 861 49.72 -3.53 21.52
CA LYS A 861 50.75 -4.13 20.68
C LYS A 861 50.66 -5.65 20.70
N MET A 862 50.91 -6.27 19.54
CA MET A 862 51.15 -7.71 19.48
C MET A 862 52.58 -7.98 19.93
N THR A 863 52.73 -8.74 21.01
CA THR A 863 54.00 -9.18 21.56
C THR A 863 54.13 -10.69 21.39
N ASP A 864 55.32 -11.18 21.07
CA ASP A 864 55.56 -12.63 21.07
C ASP A 864 55.70 -13.11 22.51
N ASP A 865 54.96 -14.14 22.87
CA ASP A 865 55.16 -14.85 24.13
C ASP A 865 56.44 -15.70 24.07
N ARG A 866 56.89 -16.17 25.24
CA ARG A 866 58.13 -16.96 25.37
C ARG A 866 58.04 -18.35 24.72
N GLU A 867 56.85 -18.77 24.26
CA GLU A 867 56.57 -20.07 23.63
C GLU A 867 56.32 -19.96 22.12
N GLY A 868 56.40 -18.75 21.53
CA GLY A 868 56.21 -18.49 20.10
C GLY A 868 54.76 -18.18 19.68
N GLY A 869 53.85 -18.00 20.63
CA GLY A 869 52.49 -17.49 20.40
C GLY A 869 52.46 -15.95 20.39
N ARG A 870 51.59 -15.35 19.56
CA ARG A 870 51.41 -13.89 19.55
C ARG A 870 50.34 -13.48 20.55
N LYS A 871 50.70 -12.65 21.54
CA LYS A 871 49.80 -12.12 22.57
C LYS A 871 49.62 -10.60 22.42
N TYR A 872 48.36 -10.17 22.31
CA TYR A 872 47.99 -8.76 22.37
C TYR A 872 48.15 -8.20 23.80
N GLU A 873 48.90 -7.11 23.95
CA GLU A 873 49.09 -6.39 25.21
C GLU A 873 48.59 -4.95 25.07
N VAL A 874 47.65 -4.54 25.93
CA VAL A 874 47.09 -3.17 25.97
C VAL A 874 48.16 -2.20 26.47
N VAL A 875 48.39 -1.10 25.73
CA VAL A 875 49.33 -0.06 26.17
C VAL A 875 48.71 0.70 27.35
N LYS A 876 49.41 0.75 28.48
CA LYS A 876 49.00 1.55 29.63
C LYS A 876 49.25 3.04 29.34
N PRO A 877 48.29 3.93 29.65
CA PRO A 877 48.47 5.36 29.42
C PRO A 877 49.58 5.94 30.31
N ASP A 878 50.38 6.85 29.76
CA ASP A 878 51.40 7.62 30.46
C ASP A 878 51.08 9.12 30.39
N VAL A 879 51.24 9.83 31.52
CA VAL A 879 51.03 11.28 31.64
C VAL A 879 51.94 12.07 30.69
N LYS A 880 52.98 11.47 30.11
CA LYS A 880 53.85 12.10 29.11
C LYS A 880 53.43 11.88 27.66
N ASP A 881 52.42 11.07 27.38
CA ASP A 881 52.03 10.70 26.01
C ASP A 881 51.74 11.92 25.12
N TYR A 882 51.00 12.90 25.64
CA TYR A 882 50.69 14.14 24.92
C TYR A 882 51.93 14.97 24.60
N GLN A 883 52.87 15.09 25.53
CA GLN A 883 54.12 15.84 25.32
C GLN A 883 55.06 15.11 24.35
N ASN A 884 55.22 13.81 24.51
CA ASN A 884 56.10 12.99 23.67
C ASN A 884 55.64 12.98 22.21
N SER A 885 54.34 12.81 21.98
CA SER A 885 53.79 12.79 20.64
C SER A 885 53.83 14.15 19.95
N ARG A 886 53.70 15.25 20.71
CA ARG A 886 53.84 16.62 20.18
C ARG A 886 55.25 16.94 19.68
N VAL A 887 56.29 16.36 20.29
CA VAL A 887 57.69 16.52 19.86
C VAL A 887 58.01 15.70 18.60
N CYS A 888 57.28 14.61 18.36
CA CYS A 888 57.49 13.74 17.19
C CYS A 888 57.25 14.46 15.85
N GLY A 889 56.46 15.55 15.84
CA GLY A 889 56.16 16.34 14.64
C GLY A 889 55.21 15.66 13.65
N ASP A 890 54.81 14.40 13.87
CA ASP A 890 53.90 13.63 13.05
C ASP A 890 52.44 13.82 13.52
N PRO A 891 51.57 14.47 12.71
CA PRO A 891 50.18 14.72 13.07
C PRO A 891 49.38 13.43 13.36
N HIS A 892 49.67 12.32 12.69
CA HIS A 892 48.94 11.06 12.91
C HIS A 892 49.27 10.46 14.29
N LYS A 893 50.56 10.42 14.65
CA LYS A 893 51.00 9.94 15.97
C LYS A 893 50.52 10.83 17.10
N HIS A 894 50.54 12.15 16.90
CA HIS A 894 49.99 13.08 17.87
C HIS A 894 48.47 12.89 18.02
N GLY A 895 47.76 12.77 16.89
CA GLY A 895 46.33 12.51 16.86
C GLY A 895 45.91 11.21 17.56
N ALA A 896 46.67 10.12 17.39
CA ALA A 896 46.42 8.84 18.06
C ALA A 896 46.37 8.95 19.60
N THR A 897 47.05 9.95 20.18
CA THR A 897 46.96 10.23 21.63
C THR A 897 45.56 10.71 22.02
N LEU A 898 44.92 11.55 21.20
CA LEU A 898 43.54 11.99 21.42
C LEU A 898 42.55 10.84 21.21
N VAL A 899 42.69 10.07 20.13
CA VAL A 899 41.81 8.93 19.85
C VAL A 899 41.86 7.90 20.98
N SER A 900 43.06 7.55 21.45
CA SER A 900 43.23 6.61 22.56
C SER A 900 42.64 7.12 23.88
N ALA A 901 42.65 8.43 24.14
CA ALA A 901 41.97 9.03 25.30
C ALA A 901 40.44 8.88 25.20
N VAL A 902 39.86 9.14 24.04
CA VAL A 902 38.41 8.99 23.79
C VAL A 902 38.01 7.51 23.86
N PHE A 903 38.83 6.61 23.32
CA PHE A 903 38.60 5.17 23.37
C PHE A 903 38.66 4.62 24.81
N ASP A 904 39.63 5.05 25.63
CA ASP A 904 39.71 4.70 27.04
C ASP A 904 38.45 5.17 27.81
N ALA A 905 37.97 6.39 27.54
CA ALA A 905 36.70 6.84 28.11
C ALA A 905 35.51 5.95 27.70
N PHE A 906 35.41 5.58 26.42
CA PHE A 906 34.41 4.62 25.92
C PHE A 906 34.47 3.28 26.69
N MET A 907 35.67 2.71 26.85
CA MET A 907 35.88 1.44 27.55
C MET A 907 35.44 1.50 29.01
N ARG A 908 35.77 2.58 29.72
CA ARG A 908 35.34 2.81 31.12
C ARG A 908 33.82 2.87 31.24
N ILE A 909 33.17 3.58 30.32
CA ILE A 909 31.70 3.74 30.30
C ILE A 909 31.02 2.42 29.95
N TYR A 910 31.50 1.71 28.92
CA TYR A 910 30.99 0.40 28.54
C TYR A 910 31.08 -0.56 29.72
N SER A 911 32.26 -0.69 30.34
CA SER A 911 32.49 -1.59 31.47
C SER A 911 31.50 -1.33 32.61
N ARG A 912 31.26 -0.05 32.94
CA ARG A 912 30.28 0.33 33.96
C ARG A 912 28.85 -0.04 33.58
N ARG A 913 28.44 0.13 32.33
CA ARG A 913 27.07 -0.16 31.86
C ARG A 913 26.83 -1.65 31.61
N ALA A 914 27.85 -2.40 31.22
CA ALA A 914 27.81 -3.84 30.99
C ALA A 914 27.56 -4.63 32.29
N LEU A 915 27.93 -4.08 33.45
CA LEU A 915 27.65 -4.70 34.75
C LEU A 915 26.15 -4.97 34.97
N THR A 916 25.25 -4.13 34.46
CA THR A 916 23.81 -4.35 34.64
C THR A 916 23.32 -5.64 33.97
N PRO A 917 23.49 -5.86 32.65
CA PRO A 917 23.10 -7.12 32.02
C PRO A 917 23.91 -8.31 32.57
N ILE A 918 25.19 -8.14 32.92
CA ILE A 918 25.99 -9.21 33.54
C ILE A 918 25.42 -9.62 34.90
N ARG A 919 25.09 -8.68 35.79
CA ARG A 919 24.45 -8.97 37.09
C ARG A 919 23.12 -9.68 36.92
N LEU A 920 22.31 -9.25 35.96
CA LEU A 920 21.03 -9.90 35.67
C LEU A 920 21.23 -11.36 35.22
N ALA A 921 22.20 -11.62 34.34
CA ALA A 921 22.49 -12.96 33.84
C ALA A 921 23.19 -13.86 34.87
N THR A 922 23.90 -13.29 35.84
CA THR A 922 24.71 -14.02 36.84
C THR A 922 24.06 -14.08 38.23
N SER A 923 22.80 -13.63 38.37
CA SER A 923 22.12 -13.49 39.66
C SER A 923 22.91 -12.64 40.68
N GLY A 924 23.63 -11.63 40.19
CA GLY A 924 24.38 -10.67 40.99
C GLY A 924 25.82 -11.05 41.33
N SER A 925 26.34 -12.21 40.88
CA SER A 925 27.73 -12.61 41.17
C SER A 925 28.77 -11.84 40.37
N GLU A 926 28.37 -11.26 39.22
CA GLU A 926 29.26 -10.60 38.24
C GLU A 926 30.28 -11.54 37.57
N VAL A 927 30.25 -12.84 37.87
CA VAL A 927 31.14 -13.84 37.30
C VAL A 927 30.40 -14.64 36.22
N LEU A 928 30.84 -14.50 34.98
CA LEU A 928 30.26 -15.22 33.85
C LEU A 928 30.61 -16.72 33.91
N PRO A 929 29.65 -17.64 33.73
CA PRO A 929 29.90 -19.08 33.75
C PRO A 929 30.82 -19.49 32.60
N ALA A 930 31.62 -20.55 32.77
CA ALA A 930 32.50 -21.06 31.71
C ALA A 930 31.69 -21.49 30.47
N GLY A 931 32.17 -21.14 29.27
CA GLY A 931 31.50 -21.40 27.99
C GLY A 931 31.00 -20.13 27.28
N SER A 932 30.24 -20.33 26.20
CA SER A 932 29.68 -19.25 25.37
C SER A 932 28.62 -18.43 26.12
N LEU A 933 28.53 -17.13 25.82
CA LEU A 933 27.45 -16.30 26.31
C LEU A 933 26.10 -16.79 25.77
N SER A 934 25.05 -16.71 26.59
CA SER A 934 23.67 -16.85 26.08
C SER A 934 23.39 -15.78 25.04
N VAL A 935 22.57 -16.12 24.04
CA VAL A 935 22.15 -15.20 22.95
C VAL A 935 21.64 -13.87 23.51
N ASP A 936 20.76 -13.92 24.51
CA ASP A 936 20.15 -12.71 25.10
C ASP A 936 21.17 -11.81 25.80
N LEU A 937 22.14 -12.39 26.52
CA LEU A 937 23.22 -11.64 27.16
C LEU A 937 24.15 -11.01 26.13
N ALA A 938 24.51 -11.75 25.08
CA ALA A 938 25.33 -11.22 23.99
C ALA A 938 24.63 -10.05 23.29
N ASP A 939 23.33 -10.16 23.02
CA ASP A 939 22.52 -9.09 22.43
C ASP A 939 22.40 -7.88 23.36
N ALA A 940 22.17 -8.10 24.66
CA ALA A 940 22.09 -7.03 25.64
C ALA A 940 23.42 -6.26 25.80
N LEU A 941 24.55 -6.98 25.80
CA LEU A 941 25.88 -6.37 25.83
C LEU A 941 26.18 -5.60 24.53
N THR A 942 25.76 -6.14 23.39
CA THR A 942 25.87 -5.47 22.09
C THR A 942 25.08 -4.17 22.07
N ASP A 943 23.84 -4.20 22.53
CA ASP A 943 23.00 -2.99 22.64
C ASP A 943 23.64 -1.95 23.56
N VAL A 944 24.27 -2.36 24.66
CA VAL A 944 25.01 -1.45 25.55
C VAL A 944 26.19 -0.83 24.80
N ALA A 945 27.02 -1.63 24.13
CA ALA A 945 28.20 -1.16 23.43
C ALA A 945 27.84 -0.20 22.28
N THR A 946 26.88 -0.56 21.42
CA THR A 946 26.37 0.29 20.33
C THR A 946 25.79 1.61 20.87
N LYS A 947 25.03 1.58 21.98
CA LYS A 947 24.50 2.80 22.62
C LYS A 947 25.60 3.69 23.19
N VAL A 948 26.64 3.10 23.79
CA VAL A 948 27.78 3.86 24.32
C VAL A 948 28.57 4.49 23.18
N ALA A 949 28.88 3.72 22.12
CA ALA A 949 29.58 4.22 20.94
C ALA A 949 28.85 5.39 20.28
N ALA A 950 27.54 5.25 20.04
CA ALA A 950 26.73 6.32 19.48
C ALA A 950 26.68 7.56 20.40
N HIS A 951 26.66 7.38 21.72
CA HIS A 951 26.66 8.50 22.66
C HIS A 951 28.02 9.22 22.67
N VAL A 952 29.13 8.48 22.72
CA VAL A 952 30.49 9.03 22.64
C VAL A 952 30.68 9.82 21.35
N LEU A 953 30.31 9.24 20.19
CA LEU A 953 30.35 9.92 18.90
C LEU A 953 29.55 11.23 18.92
N ASN A 954 28.34 11.22 19.46
CA ASN A 954 27.51 12.43 19.57
C ASN A 954 28.12 13.48 20.50
N ILE A 955 28.80 13.10 21.60
CA ILE A 955 29.52 14.06 22.46
C ILE A 955 30.66 14.71 21.68
N CYS A 956 31.48 13.90 20.99
CA CYS A 956 32.61 14.37 20.18
C CYS A 956 32.16 15.37 19.11
N ILE A 957 31.13 15.04 18.32
CA ILE A 957 30.64 15.94 17.27
C ILE A 957 30.03 17.22 17.86
N ARG A 958 29.22 17.11 18.94
CA ARG A 958 28.61 18.28 19.59
C ARG A 958 29.64 19.26 20.13
N ALA A 959 30.78 18.75 20.59
CA ALA A 959 31.88 19.54 21.14
C ALA A 959 32.43 20.56 20.12
N LEU A 960 32.33 20.29 18.81
CA LEU A 960 32.77 21.23 17.78
C LEU A 960 32.13 22.62 17.92
N ASP A 961 30.88 22.73 18.37
CA ASP A 961 30.23 24.03 18.58
C ASP A 961 30.77 24.81 19.80
N TYR A 962 31.54 24.14 20.66
CA TYR A 962 32.14 24.69 21.88
C TYR A 962 33.66 24.79 21.76
N CYS A 963 34.19 24.67 20.54
CA CYS A 963 35.61 24.86 20.25
C CYS A 963 35.94 26.33 19.98
N PRO A 964 37.21 26.74 20.20
CA PRO A 964 37.68 28.04 19.75
C PRO A 964 37.62 28.12 18.21
N PRO A 965 37.48 29.33 17.62
CA PRO A 965 37.31 29.48 16.17
C PRO A 965 38.61 29.26 15.39
N VAL A 966 39.76 29.26 16.08
CA VAL A 966 41.11 29.04 15.56
C VAL A 966 41.97 28.40 16.65
N ASP A 967 43.09 27.79 16.27
CA ASP A 967 44.16 27.41 17.21
C ASP A 967 43.69 26.51 18.38
N ILE A 968 42.93 25.47 18.02
CA ILE A 968 42.43 24.47 18.95
C ILE A 968 43.58 23.67 19.56
N THR A 969 43.45 23.29 20.83
CA THR A 969 44.31 22.32 21.52
C THR A 969 43.47 21.12 21.99
N PHE A 970 44.11 19.99 22.29
CA PHE A 970 43.37 18.83 22.83
C PHE A 970 42.71 19.14 24.19
N GLY A 971 43.31 20.05 24.98
CA GLY A 971 42.71 20.54 26.22
C GLY A 971 41.45 21.39 25.99
N ASP A 972 41.45 22.26 24.97
CA ASP A 972 40.26 23.02 24.57
C ASP A 972 39.13 22.09 24.14
N TYR A 973 39.46 21.04 23.39
CA TYR A 973 38.50 20.04 22.94
C TYR A 973 37.90 19.24 24.11
N LEU A 974 38.70 18.88 25.13
CA LEU A 974 38.16 18.27 26.36
C LEU A 974 37.13 19.18 27.02
N ARG A 975 37.44 20.46 27.22
CA ARG A 975 36.49 21.43 27.81
C ARG A 975 35.23 21.55 26.96
N ALA A 976 35.38 21.56 25.64
CA ALA A 976 34.27 21.59 24.70
C ALA A 976 33.37 20.35 24.85
N MET A 977 33.95 19.14 24.98
CA MET A 977 33.20 17.90 25.20
C MET A 977 32.41 17.91 26.51
N ILE A 978 33.05 18.31 27.62
CA ILE A 978 32.41 18.37 28.93
C ILE A 978 31.29 19.41 28.95
N THR A 979 31.53 20.59 28.36
CA THR A 979 30.53 21.66 28.26
C THR A 979 29.33 21.23 27.41
N ALA A 980 29.58 20.68 26.22
CA ALA A 980 28.53 20.26 25.30
C ALA A 980 27.65 19.13 25.85
N ASP A 981 28.25 18.22 26.62
CA ASP A 981 27.50 17.16 27.30
C ASP A 981 26.69 17.69 28.48
N ARG A 982 27.27 18.56 29.32
CA ARG A 982 26.56 19.17 30.46
C ARG A 982 25.30 19.91 30.04
N ASP A 983 25.40 20.72 28.98
CA ASP A 983 24.28 21.53 28.49
C ASP A 983 23.09 20.68 28.06
N LEU A 984 23.33 19.53 27.42
CA LEU A 984 22.25 18.68 26.92
C LEU A 984 21.81 17.62 27.94
N VAL A 985 22.72 17.14 28.79
CA VAL A 985 22.47 16.12 29.80
C VAL A 985 22.98 16.61 31.16
N PRO A 986 22.20 17.43 31.88
CA PRO A 986 22.65 17.98 33.16
C PRO A 986 22.98 16.89 34.19
N ASP A 987 22.15 15.83 34.28
CA ASP A 987 22.30 14.71 35.23
C ASP A 987 23.10 13.54 34.61
N ASP A 988 24.43 13.52 34.81
CA ASP A 988 25.34 12.45 34.35
C ASP A 988 25.44 11.28 35.35
N ARG A 989 24.37 10.49 35.44
CA ARG A 989 24.31 9.31 36.33
C ARG A 989 25.35 8.24 36.01
N LEU A 990 25.78 8.17 34.75
CA LEU A 990 26.66 7.11 34.24
C LEU A 990 28.14 7.52 34.27
N GLY A 991 28.45 8.79 34.56
CA GLY A 991 29.81 9.29 34.75
C GLY A 991 30.59 9.47 33.44
N TYR A 992 29.91 9.79 32.33
CA TYR A 992 30.55 10.06 31.04
C TYR A 992 31.61 11.17 31.15
N ARG A 993 31.29 12.27 31.83
CA ARG A 993 32.20 13.43 31.96
C ARG A 993 33.44 13.09 32.77
N VAL A 994 33.26 12.34 33.87
CA VAL A 994 34.37 11.86 34.70
C VAL A 994 35.25 10.89 33.92
N ALA A 995 34.66 10.01 33.11
CA ALA A 995 35.41 9.08 32.26
C ALA A 995 36.33 9.84 31.29
N PHE A 996 35.81 10.85 30.56
CA PHE A 996 36.62 11.69 29.67
C PHE A 996 37.74 12.43 30.40
N ILE A 997 37.43 13.14 31.49
CA ILE A 997 38.43 13.87 32.27
C ILE A 997 39.55 12.93 32.73
N SER A 998 39.19 11.76 33.26
CA SER A 998 40.16 10.78 33.76
C SER A 998 41.02 10.16 32.66
N ALA A 999 40.46 9.92 31.47
CA ALA A 999 41.18 9.31 30.34
C ALA A 999 42.15 10.30 29.65
N PHE A 1000 41.77 11.57 29.58
CA PHE A 1000 42.62 12.65 29.07
C PHE A 1000 43.76 12.97 30.05
N ALA A 1001 43.44 13.08 31.35
CA ALA A 1001 44.43 13.31 32.38
C ALA A 1001 45.46 12.17 32.45
N ALA A 1002 45.04 10.92 32.25
CA ALA A 1002 45.95 9.77 32.22
C ALA A 1002 47.03 9.86 31.12
N ARG A 1003 46.82 10.68 30.08
CA ARG A 1003 47.74 10.91 28.96
C ARG A 1003 48.43 12.27 28.98
N GLY A 1004 48.23 13.04 30.06
CA GLY A 1004 48.79 14.39 30.21
C GLY A 1004 48.10 15.48 29.40
N ILE A 1005 46.89 15.22 28.90
CA ILE A 1005 46.10 16.24 28.19
C ILE A 1005 45.36 17.07 29.23
N TYR A 1006 45.80 18.32 29.39
CA TYR A 1006 45.25 19.25 30.36
C TYR A 1006 44.83 20.57 29.67
N PRO A 1007 43.63 21.09 29.95
CA PRO A 1007 43.28 22.42 29.46
C PRO A 1007 44.09 23.52 30.14
N GLU A 1008 44.39 24.55 29.36
CA GLU A 1008 45.08 25.73 29.85
C GLU A 1008 44.20 26.53 30.83
N ASN A 1009 44.83 27.16 31.82
CA ASN A 1009 44.20 28.09 32.77
C ASN A 1009 43.13 27.48 33.69
N VAL A 1010 43.08 26.15 33.86
CA VAL A 1010 42.20 25.48 34.82
C VAL A 1010 42.99 25.01 36.04
N ARG A 1011 42.52 25.30 37.26
CA ARG A 1011 43.24 24.99 38.52
C ARG A 1011 43.04 23.56 39.03
N ASN A 1012 41.92 22.93 38.70
CA ASN A 1012 41.52 21.61 39.19
C ASN A 1012 40.71 20.84 38.13
N PHE A 1013 40.78 19.52 38.16
CA PHE A 1013 40.17 18.63 37.16
C PHE A 1013 38.79 18.12 37.59
N SER A 1014 37.94 19.03 38.06
CA SER A 1014 36.54 18.73 38.39
C SER A 1014 35.64 18.99 37.19
N VAL A 1015 34.44 18.41 37.17
CA VAL A 1015 33.48 18.66 36.09
C VAL A 1015 33.16 20.16 35.99
N ASP A 1016 32.90 20.82 37.12
CA ASP A 1016 32.47 22.24 37.17
C ASP A 1016 33.51 23.21 36.61
N THR A 1017 34.80 22.90 36.79
CA THR A 1017 35.91 23.75 36.33
C THR A 1017 36.35 23.47 34.91
N MET A 1018 35.89 22.36 34.33
CA MET A 1018 36.12 22.02 32.92
C MET A 1018 35.16 22.72 31.96
N ILE A 1019 34.07 23.29 32.47
CA ILE A 1019 33.11 23.99 31.63
C ILE A 1019 33.66 25.37 31.21
N TRP A 1020 33.29 25.81 30.01
CA TRP A 1020 33.55 27.18 29.57
C TRP A 1020 32.84 28.21 30.46
N GLU A 1021 33.41 29.41 30.55
CA GLU A 1021 32.90 30.48 31.40
C GLU A 1021 32.07 31.47 30.56
N PRO A 1022 31.05 32.13 31.16
CA PRO A 1022 30.39 33.28 30.54
C PRO A 1022 31.38 34.45 30.39
N PRO A 1023 31.08 35.45 29.55
CA PRO A 1023 31.87 36.66 29.49
C PRO A 1023 31.88 37.37 30.87
N PRO A 1024 33.01 38.02 31.27
CA PRO A 1024 33.12 38.70 32.57
C PRO A 1024 32.04 39.75 32.81
N GLU A 1025 31.59 40.42 31.74
CA GLU A 1025 30.49 41.38 31.76
C GLU A 1025 29.46 41.00 30.68
N PRO A 1026 28.15 41.16 30.96
CA PRO A 1026 27.11 40.85 30.00
C PRO A 1026 27.03 41.90 28.90
N PHE A 1027 26.79 41.46 27.66
CA PHE A 1027 26.59 42.36 26.53
C PHE A 1027 25.24 43.08 26.63
N THR A 1028 25.28 44.40 26.75
CA THR A 1028 24.10 45.23 27.10
C THR A 1028 23.01 45.25 26.03
N HIS A 1029 23.38 45.20 24.74
CA HIS A 1029 22.44 45.37 23.61
C HIS A 1029 22.25 44.12 22.76
N ILE A 1030 22.62 42.93 23.25
CA ILE A 1030 22.57 41.69 22.44
C ILE A 1030 21.15 41.31 22.00
N GLU A 1031 20.13 41.61 22.80
CA GLU A 1031 18.73 41.35 22.41
C GLU A 1031 18.32 42.09 21.12
N SER A 1032 18.86 43.30 20.91
CA SER A 1032 18.56 44.10 19.71
C SER A 1032 19.06 43.42 18.44
N LEU A 1033 20.17 42.69 18.53
CA LEU A 1033 20.70 41.86 17.46
C LEU A 1033 19.83 40.62 17.27
N LEU A 1034 19.55 39.87 18.35
CA LEU A 1034 18.80 38.61 18.28
C LEU A 1034 17.43 38.77 17.61
N ASN A 1035 16.71 39.87 17.90
CA ASN A 1035 15.43 40.18 17.28
C ASN A 1035 15.51 40.44 15.76
N ARG A 1036 16.71 40.71 15.23
CA ARG A 1036 16.96 40.95 13.80
C ARG A 1036 17.56 39.74 13.10
N LEU A 1037 17.91 38.66 13.78
CA LEU A 1037 18.50 37.47 13.15
C LEU A 1037 17.43 36.51 12.63
N SER A 1038 17.73 35.84 11.52
CA SER A 1038 16.92 34.73 11.00
C SER A 1038 17.43 33.41 11.58
N LEU A 1039 16.69 32.81 12.51
CA LEU A 1039 17.11 31.61 13.25
C LEU A 1039 16.34 30.35 12.84
N THR A 1040 15.93 30.27 11.58
CA THR A 1040 15.12 29.17 11.03
C THR A 1040 15.94 27.95 10.60
N TRP A 1041 17.27 28.00 10.66
CA TRP A 1041 18.15 26.89 10.30
C TRP A 1041 18.05 25.75 11.33
N ASP A 1042 17.55 24.60 10.88
CA ASP A 1042 17.39 23.35 11.65
C ASP A 1042 17.72 22.12 10.78
N MET A 1043 17.36 20.90 11.23
CA MET A 1043 17.61 19.65 10.47
C MET A 1043 16.68 19.44 9.26
N GLN A 1044 15.65 20.27 9.09
CA GLN A 1044 14.70 20.18 7.97
C GLN A 1044 14.92 21.29 6.93
N SER A 1045 15.77 22.26 7.26
CA SER A 1045 16.09 23.40 6.40
C SER A 1045 16.78 22.97 5.11
N ARG A 1046 16.42 23.60 3.99
CA ARG A 1046 17.20 23.46 2.75
C ARG A 1046 18.58 24.07 2.97
N ARG A 1047 19.64 23.33 2.64
CA ARG A 1047 21.03 23.75 2.92
C ARG A 1047 21.41 25.07 2.26
N PHE A 1048 20.93 25.34 1.05
CA PHE A 1048 21.12 26.64 0.41
C PHE A 1048 20.49 27.79 1.21
N GLN A 1049 19.29 27.60 1.77
CA GLN A 1049 18.64 28.62 2.62
C GLN A 1049 19.36 28.79 3.95
N ALA A 1050 19.82 27.70 4.56
CA ALA A 1050 20.66 27.74 5.75
C ALA A 1050 21.96 28.53 5.50
N TRP A 1051 22.63 28.29 4.37
CA TRP A 1051 23.83 29.03 3.95
C TRP A 1051 23.55 30.52 3.76
N THR A 1052 22.49 30.88 3.03
CA THR A 1052 22.09 32.28 2.81
C THR A 1052 21.72 32.97 4.13
N SER A 1053 20.92 32.33 4.98
CA SER A 1053 20.54 32.86 6.29
C SER A 1053 21.75 33.07 7.21
N SER A 1054 22.72 32.15 7.19
CA SER A 1054 23.95 32.30 7.98
C SER A 1054 24.80 33.47 7.48
N ARG A 1055 24.87 33.70 6.16
CA ARG A 1055 25.57 34.86 5.57
C ARG A 1055 24.88 36.19 5.88
N GLU A 1056 23.56 36.25 5.78
CA GLU A 1056 22.80 37.44 6.17
C GLU A 1056 22.96 37.75 7.66
N ASN A 1057 22.87 36.74 8.51
CA ASN A 1057 23.09 36.88 9.95
C ASN A 1057 24.53 37.32 10.26
N ALA A 1058 25.52 36.78 9.56
CA ALA A 1058 26.92 37.20 9.70
C ALA A 1058 27.12 38.67 9.32
N CYS A 1059 26.45 39.16 8.26
CA CYS A 1059 26.47 40.58 7.88
C CYS A 1059 25.81 41.45 8.97
N ARG A 1060 24.66 41.03 9.51
CA ARG A 1060 23.98 41.74 10.61
C ARG A 1060 24.82 41.79 11.86
N MET A 1061 25.46 40.67 12.24
CA MET A 1061 26.40 40.58 13.35
C MET A 1061 27.61 41.49 13.13
N HIS A 1062 28.19 41.49 11.92
CA HIS A 1062 29.34 42.34 11.59
C HIS A 1062 29.00 43.83 11.73
N ASN A 1063 27.85 44.25 11.19
CA ASN A 1063 27.39 45.64 11.31
C ASN A 1063 27.08 46.02 12.76
N TRP A 1064 26.53 45.10 13.55
CA TRP A 1064 26.27 45.29 14.98
C TRP A 1064 27.58 45.46 15.77
N LEU A 1065 28.58 44.61 15.52
CA LEU A 1065 29.92 44.72 16.13
C LEU A 1065 30.63 46.01 15.72
N LYS A 1066 30.38 46.54 14.52
CA LYS A 1066 30.96 47.79 14.02
C LYS A 1066 30.30 49.05 14.57
N ASP A 1067 29.05 49.01 15.04
CA ASP A 1067 28.36 50.18 15.60
C ASP A 1067 28.76 50.45 17.06
N PRO A 1068 29.47 51.56 17.37
CA PRO A 1068 29.92 51.87 18.72
C PRO A 1068 28.78 52.18 19.70
N LYS A 1069 27.57 52.45 19.20
CA LYS A 1069 26.38 52.62 20.06
C LYS A 1069 25.79 51.30 20.54
N MET A 1070 26.11 50.20 19.86
CA MET A 1070 25.57 48.88 20.12
C MET A 1070 26.55 48.01 20.90
N VAL A 1071 27.85 48.12 20.59
CA VAL A 1071 28.93 47.39 21.28
C VAL A 1071 30.02 48.39 21.59
N SER A 1072 30.42 48.50 22.84
CA SER A 1072 31.55 49.33 23.29
C SER A 1072 32.89 48.70 22.92
N ASP A 1073 33.97 49.49 22.94
CA ASP A 1073 35.31 48.97 22.67
C ASP A 1073 35.83 48.08 23.82
N ASP A 1074 35.35 48.28 25.05
CA ASP A 1074 35.63 47.40 26.19
C ASP A 1074 34.99 46.02 26.00
N GLU A 1075 33.73 45.96 25.54
CA GLU A 1075 33.05 44.71 25.16
C GLU A 1075 33.78 43.98 24.02
N LEU A 1076 34.33 44.69 23.03
CA LEU A 1076 35.17 44.08 21.98
C LEU A 1076 36.52 43.59 22.52
N ALA A 1077 37.14 44.33 23.44
CA ALA A 1077 38.39 43.93 24.08
C ALA A 1077 38.22 42.64 24.92
N VAL A 1078 37.06 42.44 25.55
CA VAL A 1078 36.70 41.17 26.22
C VAL A 1078 36.74 39.99 25.24
N LEU A 1079 36.24 40.17 24.02
CA LEU A 1079 36.31 39.17 22.94
C LEU A 1079 37.72 38.99 22.36
N GLY A 1080 38.66 39.88 22.69
CA GLY A 1080 40.00 39.91 22.09
C GLY A 1080 39.97 40.43 20.65
N LEU A 1081 39.04 41.33 20.32
CA LEU A 1081 38.85 41.93 19.00
C LEU A 1081 39.05 43.45 19.04
N ARG A 1082 39.37 44.05 17.90
CA ARG A 1082 39.51 45.50 17.72
C ARG A 1082 38.59 45.97 16.59
N ARG A 1083 37.87 47.08 16.79
CA ARG A 1083 36.90 47.60 15.82
C ARG A 1083 37.53 48.04 14.52
N GLU A 1084 38.52 48.92 14.59
CA GLU A 1084 39.15 49.50 13.41
C GLU A 1084 40.38 48.71 12.95
N PRO A 1085 40.58 48.53 11.63
CA PRO A 1085 41.84 48.06 11.08
C PRO A 1085 42.99 48.98 11.52
N ASN A 1086 44.19 48.42 11.64
CA ASN A 1086 45.40 49.18 11.99
C ASN A 1086 46.57 48.67 11.15
N GLU A 1087 47.11 49.51 10.27
CA GLU A 1087 48.21 49.11 9.40
C GLU A 1087 49.51 48.82 10.17
N ASP A 1088 49.72 49.41 11.34
CA ASP A 1088 50.96 49.30 12.11
C ASP A 1088 50.69 48.77 13.53
N TYR A 1089 50.03 47.61 13.61
CA TYR A 1089 49.78 46.93 14.89
C TYR A 1089 51.05 46.21 15.38
N SER A 1090 51.38 46.39 16.66
CA SER A 1090 52.58 45.84 17.28
C SER A 1090 52.24 44.60 18.13
N LEU A 1091 52.78 43.44 17.78
CA LEU A 1091 52.65 42.18 18.53
C LEU A 1091 53.96 41.86 19.27
N ALA A 1092 53.87 41.50 20.56
CA ALA A 1092 55.01 41.02 21.32
C ALA A 1092 55.02 39.49 21.40
N ASP A 1093 56.17 38.87 21.18
CA ASP A 1093 56.39 37.44 21.44
C ASP A 1093 56.81 37.19 22.91
N ALA A 1094 56.91 35.92 23.30
CA ALA A 1094 57.28 35.54 24.67
C ALA A 1094 58.71 35.97 25.08
N ASP A 1095 59.58 36.21 24.10
CA ASP A 1095 60.96 36.66 24.32
C ASP A 1095 61.06 38.20 24.37
N GLY A 1096 59.94 38.90 24.16
CA GLY A 1096 59.83 40.37 24.19
C GLY A 1096 60.14 41.04 22.86
N ASN A 1097 60.35 40.30 21.76
CA ASN A 1097 60.53 40.91 20.44
C ASN A 1097 59.19 41.40 19.89
N THR A 1098 59.25 42.49 19.15
CA THR A 1098 58.09 43.15 18.58
C THR A 1098 57.99 42.91 17.08
N HIS A 1099 56.80 42.49 16.64
CA HIS A 1099 56.46 42.18 15.25
C HIS A 1099 55.42 43.17 14.76
N VAL A 1100 55.71 43.89 13.69
CA VAL A 1100 54.77 44.87 13.10
C VAL A 1100 53.89 44.16 12.08
N CYS A 1101 52.58 44.28 12.25
CA CYS A 1101 51.58 43.61 11.44
C CYS A 1101 50.45 44.55 11.01
N GLU A 1102 49.87 44.26 9.85
CA GLU A 1102 48.64 44.88 9.38
C GLU A 1102 47.44 44.13 9.98
N LEU A 1103 46.71 44.79 10.89
CA LEU A 1103 45.49 44.29 11.50
C LEU A 1103 44.29 44.56 10.57
N HIS A 1104 43.65 43.48 10.13
CA HIS A 1104 42.44 43.54 9.32
C HIS A 1104 41.17 43.65 10.17
N GLY A 1105 40.05 43.99 9.54
CA GLY A 1105 38.75 44.10 10.20
C GLY A 1105 38.22 42.77 10.76
N ILE A 1106 37.21 42.87 11.63
CA ILE A 1106 36.54 41.71 12.24
C ILE A 1106 35.83 40.88 11.17
N GLU A 1107 36.12 39.58 11.10
CA GLU A 1107 35.45 38.62 10.24
C GLU A 1107 34.39 37.85 11.05
N VAL A 1108 33.13 37.88 10.59
CA VAL A 1108 32.09 36.97 11.11
C VAL A 1108 32.00 35.79 10.15
N HIS A 1109 32.55 34.65 10.57
CA HIS A 1109 32.60 33.45 9.73
C HIS A 1109 31.25 32.76 9.67
N SER A 1110 30.71 32.47 10.85
CA SER A 1110 29.53 31.63 11.01
C SER A 1110 28.62 32.20 12.07
N VAL A 1111 27.33 32.26 11.76
CA VAL A 1111 26.25 32.51 12.72
C VAL A 1111 25.24 31.40 12.50
N ARG A 1112 25.16 30.47 13.44
CA ARG A 1112 24.40 29.22 13.27
C ARG A 1112 23.59 28.88 14.52
N PRO A 1113 22.26 28.78 14.42
CA PRO A 1113 21.46 28.25 15.51
C PRO A 1113 21.70 26.74 15.64
N LEU A 1114 21.56 26.21 16.85
CA LEU A 1114 21.47 24.78 17.12
C LEU A 1114 20.20 24.48 17.93
N ARG A 1115 19.60 23.32 17.66
CA ARG A 1115 18.38 22.84 18.31
C ARG A 1115 18.53 21.37 18.63
N ARG A 1116 18.75 21.03 19.89
CA ARG A 1116 19.04 19.66 20.33
C ARG A 1116 18.01 19.23 21.36
N VAL A 1117 17.59 17.98 21.31
CA VAL A 1117 16.65 17.41 22.28
C VAL A 1117 17.43 16.53 23.25
N GLY A 1118 17.33 16.86 24.54
CA GLY A 1118 17.94 16.09 25.62
C GLY A 1118 17.20 14.76 25.88
N PRO A 1119 17.83 13.81 26.60
CA PRO A 1119 17.18 12.54 26.97
C PRO A 1119 15.92 12.70 27.82
N ASP A 1120 15.76 13.84 28.50
CA ASP A 1120 14.59 14.23 29.28
C ASP A 1120 13.50 14.93 28.45
N GLY A 1121 13.72 15.09 27.14
CA GLY A 1121 12.83 15.76 26.21
C GLY A 1121 12.97 17.28 26.18
N GLN A 1122 13.88 17.88 26.96
CA GLN A 1122 14.09 19.33 26.93
C GLN A 1122 14.79 19.76 25.64
N LEU A 1123 14.32 20.88 25.07
CA LEU A 1123 14.91 21.48 23.88
C LEU A 1123 16.00 22.48 24.29
N LEU A 1124 17.24 22.15 24.01
CA LEU A 1124 18.36 23.08 24.06
C LEU A 1124 18.39 23.89 22.76
N ALA A 1125 18.12 25.19 22.85
CA ALA A 1125 18.15 26.13 21.73
C ALA A 1125 19.22 27.20 21.97
N GLN A 1126 20.28 27.16 21.18
CA GLN A 1126 21.40 28.10 21.29
C GLN A 1126 21.80 28.65 19.92
N LEU A 1127 22.56 29.74 19.92
CA LEU A 1127 23.16 30.35 18.74
C LEU A 1127 24.68 30.39 18.91
N ILE A 1128 25.38 29.82 17.93
CA ILE A 1128 26.84 29.82 17.87
C ILE A 1128 27.29 30.90 16.90
N VAL A 1129 28.17 31.78 17.38
CA VAL A 1129 28.76 32.86 16.58
C VAL A 1129 30.27 32.73 16.61
N GLU A 1130 30.89 32.62 15.44
CA GLU A 1130 32.34 32.56 15.29
C GLU A 1130 32.87 33.85 14.70
N LEU A 1131 33.70 34.49 15.51
CA LEU A 1131 34.36 35.75 15.21
C LEU A 1131 35.85 35.52 15.10
N THR A 1132 36.47 36.06 14.06
CA THR A 1132 37.92 36.03 13.90
C THR A 1132 38.44 37.39 13.45
N GLN A 1133 39.74 37.59 13.63
CA GLN A 1133 40.46 38.74 13.13
C GLN A 1133 41.88 38.29 12.75
N SER A 1134 42.41 38.82 11.64
CA SER A 1134 43.73 38.46 11.13
C SER A 1134 44.70 39.62 11.20
N LEU A 1135 45.96 39.29 11.49
CA LEU A 1135 47.10 40.20 11.44
C LEU A 1135 48.11 39.64 10.45
N HIS A 1136 48.43 40.41 9.41
CA HIS A 1136 49.38 40.00 8.37
C HIS A 1136 50.75 40.59 8.70
N SER A 1137 51.79 39.75 8.77
CA SER A 1137 53.13 40.22 9.07
C SER A 1137 53.68 41.11 7.95
N LYS A 1138 54.28 42.25 8.29
CA LYS A 1138 54.91 43.18 7.32
C LYS A 1138 56.37 42.85 7.00
N ASP A 1139 56.94 41.84 7.64
CA ASP A 1139 58.33 41.38 7.47
C ASP A 1139 58.59 40.63 6.14
N GLY A 1140 57.58 40.50 5.27
CA GLY A 1140 57.68 39.80 3.99
C GLY A 1140 57.62 38.27 4.10
N THR A 1141 57.43 37.71 5.30
CA THR A 1141 57.34 36.25 5.52
C THR A 1141 56.04 35.65 5.03
N GLY A 1142 55.00 36.47 4.84
CA GLY A 1142 53.65 36.01 4.52
C GLY A 1142 52.91 35.36 5.70
N LEU A 1143 53.46 35.42 6.92
CA LEU A 1143 52.85 34.87 8.12
C LEU A 1143 51.56 35.63 8.49
N VAL A 1144 50.51 34.89 8.83
CA VAL A 1144 49.22 35.45 9.27
C VAL A 1144 48.92 34.96 10.67
N PHE A 1145 48.86 35.88 11.63
CA PHE A 1145 48.38 35.59 12.99
C PHE A 1145 46.86 35.68 13.04
N ARG A 1146 46.23 34.76 13.77
CA ARG A 1146 44.77 34.76 13.97
C ARG A 1146 44.38 34.74 15.43
N GLY A 1147 43.40 35.57 15.74
CA GLY A 1147 42.64 35.52 16.99
C GLY A 1147 41.14 35.53 16.71
N GLY A 1148 40.36 35.35 17.77
CA GLY A 1148 38.92 35.31 17.66
C GLY A 1148 38.21 34.84 18.93
N ALA A 1149 36.89 34.82 18.85
CA ALA A 1149 36.03 34.27 19.88
C ALA A 1149 34.85 33.51 19.28
N SER A 1150 34.52 32.36 19.86
CA SER A 1150 33.26 31.66 19.67
C SER A 1150 32.32 32.05 20.82
N LEU A 1151 31.13 32.53 20.49
CA LEU A 1151 30.08 32.87 21.45
C LEU A 1151 28.97 31.84 21.38
N VAL A 1152 28.58 31.31 22.53
CA VAL A 1152 27.42 30.45 22.70
C VAL A 1152 26.35 31.26 23.41
N ILE A 1153 25.27 31.56 22.69
CA ILE A 1153 24.17 32.40 23.17
C ILE A 1153 22.95 31.51 23.40
N ASP A 1154 22.40 31.52 24.60
CA ASP A 1154 21.16 30.84 24.89
C ASP A 1154 19.97 31.64 24.34
N LEU A 1155 19.14 31.01 23.51
CA LEU A 1155 18.03 31.68 22.84
C LEU A 1155 16.79 31.83 23.73
N VAL A 1156 16.72 31.10 24.84
CA VAL A 1156 15.66 31.18 25.84
C VAL A 1156 15.96 32.31 26.82
N THR A 1157 17.15 32.33 27.43
CA THR A 1157 17.54 33.39 28.38
C THR A 1157 18.03 34.65 27.69
N ARG A 1158 18.34 34.58 26.39
CA ARG A 1158 18.86 35.69 25.57
C ARG A 1158 20.18 36.28 26.07
N THR A 1159 21.00 35.45 26.67
CA THR A 1159 22.32 35.83 27.23
C THR A 1159 23.45 35.02 26.60
N VAL A 1160 24.65 35.59 26.57
CA VAL A 1160 25.85 34.84 26.22
C VAL A 1160 26.20 33.90 27.38
N THR A 1161 26.02 32.60 27.18
CA THR A 1161 26.29 31.57 28.19
C THR A 1161 27.77 31.24 28.26
N TYR A 1162 28.45 31.18 27.11
CA TYR A 1162 29.87 30.89 27.04
C TYR A 1162 30.61 31.78 26.05
N MET A 1163 31.84 32.13 26.42
CA MET A 1163 32.80 32.82 25.58
C MET A 1163 34.08 32.00 25.48
N ILE A 1164 34.37 31.47 24.30
CA ILE A 1164 35.59 30.70 24.03
C ILE A 1164 36.49 31.55 23.16
N ARG A 1165 37.56 32.12 23.72
CA ARG A 1165 38.40 33.11 23.01
C ARG A 1165 39.85 32.66 22.85
N LYS A 1166 40.46 33.10 21.77
CA LYS A 1166 41.89 32.97 21.45
C LYS A 1166 42.42 34.33 21.03
N ARG A 1167 43.17 34.99 21.91
CA ARG A 1167 43.65 36.37 21.68
C ARG A 1167 44.90 36.37 20.81
N PHE A 1168 44.91 37.16 19.74
CA PHE A 1168 46.08 37.27 18.85
C PHE A 1168 47.29 37.92 19.52
N ASP A 1169 47.10 38.68 20.60
CA ASP A 1169 48.16 39.38 21.35
C ASP A 1169 48.75 38.56 22.52
N GLN A 1170 48.49 37.25 22.56
CA GLN A 1170 49.05 36.37 23.59
C GLN A 1170 50.50 35.98 23.23
N PRO A 1171 51.53 36.39 24.01
CA PRO A 1171 52.93 36.22 23.62
C PRO A 1171 53.35 34.78 23.34
N SER A 1172 52.88 33.82 24.15
CA SER A 1172 53.18 32.39 23.97
C SER A 1172 52.66 31.83 22.64
N ARG A 1173 51.50 32.31 22.17
CA ARG A 1173 50.90 31.88 20.90
C ARG A 1173 51.65 32.45 19.71
N VAL A 1174 52.08 33.71 19.81
CA VAL A 1174 52.89 34.38 18.78
C VAL A 1174 54.19 33.59 18.54
N THR A 1175 54.93 33.29 19.62
CA THR A 1175 56.17 32.50 19.54
C THR A 1175 55.93 31.13 18.92
N GLN A 1176 54.87 30.42 19.33
CA GLN A 1176 54.56 29.09 18.81
C GLN A 1176 54.22 29.11 17.31
N GLN A 1177 53.40 30.05 16.87
CA GLN A 1177 53.03 30.20 15.46
C GLN A 1177 54.25 30.53 14.59
N GLN A 1178 55.16 31.37 15.09
CA GLN A 1178 56.41 31.66 14.40
C GLN A 1178 57.33 30.44 14.30
N SER A 1179 57.51 29.68 15.39
CA SER A 1179 58.36 28.49 15.36
C SER A 1179 57.83 27.43 14.40
N LEU A 1180 56.51 27.22 14.36
CA LEU A 1180 55.89 26.25 13.48
C LEU A 1180 55.96 26.72 12.02
N TRP A 1181 55.74 28.01 11.75
CA TRP A 1181 55.89 28.56 10.41
C TRP A 1181 57.33 28.40 9.90
N GLN A 1182 58.32 28.69 10.73
CA GLN A 1182 59.73 28.50 10.39
C GLN A 1182 60.06 27.04 10.07
N GLN A 1183 59.54 26.10 10.86
CA GLN A 1183 59.68 24.66 10.58
C GLN A 1183 59.04 24.28 9.24
N LEU A 1184 57.81 24.73 8.97
CA LEU A 1184 57.12 24.46 7.69
C LEU A 1184 57.87 25.02 6.47
N VAL A 1185 58.49 26.20 6.61
CA VAL A 1185 59.32 26.81 5.56
C VAL A 1185 60.64 26.02 5.38
N GLN A 1186 61.27 25.58 6.48
CA GLN A 1186 62.55 24.84 6.46
C GLN A 1186 62.40 23.42 5.88
N ASP A 1187 61.37 22.67 6.31
CA ASP A 1187 61.13 21.29 5.87
C ASP A 1187 60.86 21.18 4.37
N ARG A 1188 60.48 22.29 3.70
CA ARG A 1188 59.98 22.28 2.32
C ARG A 1188 60.76 23.12 1.32
N GLY A 1189 61.88 23.70 1.72
CA GLY A 1189 62.88 24.23 0.79
C GLY A 1189 63.43 23.20 -0.23
N ASN A 1190 63.04 21.92 -0.11
CA ASN A 1190 63.47 20.79 -0.94
C ASN A 1190 62.41 20.20 -1.90
N ASN A 1191 61.14 20.67 -1.93
CA ASN A 1191 60.08 20.12 -2.81
C ASN A 1191 59.41 21.19 -3.70
N TYR A 1192 59.05 20.81 -4.94
CA TYR A 1192 58.68 21.68 -6.06
C TYR A 1192 57.38 22.50 -5.94
N ASP A 1193 56.57 22.30 -4.89
CA ASP A 1193 55.35 23.07 -4.64
C ASP A 1193 55.55 23.97 -3.41
N GLY A 1194 55.63 25.29 -3.63
CA GLY A 1194 55.84 26.27 -2.55
C GLY A 1194 54.75 26.24 -1.46
N VAL A 1195 54.93 27.03 -0.40
CA VAL A 1195 54.06 27.10 0.79
C VAL A 1195 52.56 27.27 0.44
N SER A 1196 52.24 27.88 -0.70
CA SER A 1196 50.86 28.01 -1.22
C SER A 1196 50.17 26.67 -1.54
N GLY A 1197 50.90 25.67 -2.01
CA GLY A 1197 50.35 24.34 -2.35
C GLY A 1197 49.96 23.51 -1.12
N VAL A 1198 50.62 23.74 0.02
CA VAL A 1198 50.33 23.08 1.30
C VAL A 1198 49.02 23.57 1.90
N VAL A 1199 48.74 24.86 1.72
CA VAL A 1199 47.49 25.48 2.17
C VAL A 1199 46.33 25.05 1.27
N SER A 1200 46.56 24.85 -0.04
CA SER A 1200 45.51 24.44 -0.98
C SER A 1200 45.11 22.97 -0.81
N GLU A 1201 46.08 22.05 -0.72
CA GLU A 1201 45.87 20.59 -0.62
C GLU A 1201 46.59 19.96 0.59
N PRO A 1202 46.23 20.34 1.83
CA PRO A 1202 46.94 19.87 3.03
C PRO A 1202 46.85 18.36 3.21
N PHE A 1203 45.69 17.75 2.95
CA PHE A 1203 45.43 16.32 3.18
C PHE A 1203 46.10 15.42 2.15
N ALA A 1204 46.18 15.85 0.89
CA ALA A 1204 46.88 15.10 -0.16
C ALA A 1204 48.36 14.86 0.20
N LEU A 1205 49.01 15.88 0.77
CA LEU A 1205 50.40 15.84 1.20
C LEU A 1205 50.54 15.11 2.54
N LEU A 1206 49.61 15.30 3.48
CA LEU A 1206 49.62 14.62 4.77
C LEU A 1206 49.53 13.10 4.59
N HIS A 1207 48.65 12.63 3.69
CA HIS A 1207 48.53 11.19 3.38
C HIS A 1207 49.59 10.68 2.40
N GLY A 1208 50.11 11.53 1.50
CA GLY A 1208 51.10 11.14 0.48
C GLY A 1208 52.57 11.16 0.92
N VAL A 1209 52.97 12.04 1.84
CA VAL A 1209 54.38 12.27 2.23
C VAL A 1209 54.83 11.35 3.36
N TYR A 1210 53.94 10.93 4.27
CA TYR A 1210 54.29 10.09 5.42
C TYR A 1210 54.00 8.59 5.21
N GLY A 1211 53.19 8.22 4.21
CA GLY A 1211 52.98 6.82 3.82
C GLY A 1211 54.17 6.18 3.10
N GLY A 1212 55.16 6.98 2.67
CA GLY A 1212 56.38 6.52 2.00
C GLY A 1212 57.58 6.26 2.94
N GLN A 1213 57.47 6.60 4.23
CA GLN A 1213 58.50 6.33 5.25
C GLN A 1213 57.93 5.45 6.37
N SER A 1214 57.57 4.22 6.02
CA SER A 1214 57.48 3.11 6.99
C SER A 1214 57.98 1.83 6.35
#